data_AF-A0A950VTJ7-F1
#
_entry.id   AF-A0A950VTJ7-F1
#
_cell.length_a   1.000
_cell.length_b   1.000
_cell.length_c   1.000
_cell.angle_alpha   90.00
_cell.angle_beta   90.00
_cell.angle_gamma   90.00
#
_symmetry.space_group_name_H-M   'P 1'
#
loop_
_entity.id
_entity.type
_entity.pdbx_description
1 polymer ?
#
loop_
_entity_poly.entity_id
_entity_poly.type
_entity_poly.pdbx_seq_one_letter_code
_entity_poly.pdbx_strand_id
1 'polypeptide(L)'
;MPPIYRIHPGIGVARLGNSPDSFYIGPQQRAELPTECDALGNPIYSPDGMTVQRVASFKDAEGRIRRQAARFEVWVYDDESPGGRPLKRGDRIEGGGNAGALVDIQWRVWLANKKASWYQFKQLSGEHGYGSDHPLRNAAITDPKARQRLIIDPGPRSVDGTTRRRASFDRDGGENYSPTFPPPLVPCSIDTLGDLLTDNDGRLLVLGGHGNSGSYLFDEFGQPRIDNYANNDGWFDDTSDGPVMARLVMYSELVSAVRFIDVEAPSWVICAYPRFVPEVLDIVTMEDVVDDMAVTQFAERTDIYGKDGTFNDPPYIPPTDTDALIHWRAGRLRWNPSFKPWFYRDIWTILFRPDQFTYLCNILGQSNYPHNYSTRGTFDPYKLGVPPQIFWPGVRKCEARCMQRHHDGELFVETLGPLYMVLQKQIENELKEKGAPLPAAGVLTDDMSARLQRALQKFANAIGKPKKAEAFDDYLERWRKASDEPDHAAERQKLEQSVTEIIDEIGLGLSVELKFNLRRLTDEHLRKHLIGKLLDDCRATCIASNTDDPYRDLRLFLFSLLRKPGEENDFFLDGKPSSRVHNLPLMPLLCGDNPISNTLPSKFLRLTELQYYVLRQWAGGNFYNEALEGWPAPNPWWPYSDAPPASGRALDAGALSNVLGGSFCPGGEIGWVMRNPAIWRQPYRIKADPNFYVFGQTAAQANQNKGRIPEIDYSTYTTDALSLTSNFDIGLQPGDLTKSMSVPWQSDFNECSTQPIDITYEEWNKINPDAPVDSLMQREQRVWETLWWPAHRPMQAFQQTAAGNWTFLDWTPGVPQTAAGDLKMVTEWWRLPFIIRNPAYDFTTTKPTSSPPATPPPYMAVERTRR
;
A
#
# COMPACT_ATOMS: atom_id res chain seq x y z
N MET A 1 -31.38 6.56 -0.83
CA MET A 1 -30.56 7.00 -1.98
C MET A 1 -30.87 6.09 -3.16
N PRO A 2 -30.83 6.57 -4.41
CA PRO A 2 -30.94 5.69 -5.58
C PRO A 2 -29.85 4.60 -5.52
N PRO A 3 -30.13 3.36 -5.96
CA PRO A 3 -29.14 2.30 -5.92
C PRO A 3 -27.96 2.62 -6.83
N ILE A 4 -26.76 2.31 -6.34
CA ILE A 4 -25.51 2.41 -7.10
C ILE A 4 -25.02 0.99 -7.38
N TYR A 5 -24.78 0.68 -8.65
CA TYR A 5 -24.22 -0.59 -9.07
C TYR A 5 -22.71 -0.44 -9.31
N ARG A 6 -21.91 -1.43 -8.87
CA ARG A 6 -20.45 -1.44 -9.06
C ARG A 6 -19.95 -2.84 -9.38
N ILE A 7 -18.97 -2.95 -10.27
CA ILE A 7 -18.26 -4.20 -10.54
C ILE A 7 -17.15 -4.35 -9.50
N HIS A 8 -17.04 -5.54 -8.89
CA HIS A 8 -15.95 -5.92 -7.99
C HIS A 8 -15.28 -7.24 -8.41
N PRO A 9 -13.97 -7.40 -8.22
CA PRO A 9 -13.04 -6.38 -7.75
C PRO A 9 -12.93 -5.23 -8.76
N GLY A 10 -12.51 -4.04 -8.32
CA GLY A 10 -12.29 -2.87 -9.18
C GLY A 10 -11.10 -3.02 -10.11
N ILE A 11 -10.17 -3.91 -9.76
CA ILE A 11 -9.08 -4.41 -10.59
C ILE A 11 -8.96 -5.91 -10.32
N GLY A 12 -9.27 -6.74 -11.31
CA GLY A 12 -9.12 -8.20 -11.22
C GLY A 12 -7.77 -8.66 -11.76
N VAL A 13 -7.27 -9.78 -11.21
CA VAL A 13 -5.94 -10.32 -11.54
C VAL A 13 -6.10 -11.73 -12.13
N ALA A 14 -5.96 -11.81 -13.45
CA ALA A 14 -5.85 -13.06 -14.18
C ALA A 14 -4.36 -13.41 -14.33
N ARG A 15 -4.05 -14.71 -14.38
CA ARG A 15 -2.67 -15.16 -14.55
C ARG A 15 -2.53 -16.19 -15.67
N LEU A 16 -1.47 -16.03 -16.46
CA LEU A 16 -1.15 -16.86 -17.61
C LEU A 16 -0.91 -18.31 -17.19
N GLY A 17 -1.12 -19.24 -18.13
CA GLY A 17 -0.94 -20.68 -17.92
C GLY A 17 -0.99 -21.42 -19.25
N ASN A 18 -0.03 -22.32 -19.48
CA ASN A 18 0.10 -23.04 -20.75
C ASN A 18 -0.81 -24.28 -20.86
N SER A 19 -1.67 -24.55 -19.87
CA SER A 19 -2.76 -25.51 -20.02
C SER A 19 -3.82 -24.93 -20.99
N PRO A 20 -4.28 -25.71 -21.99
CA PRO A 20 -5.23 -25.22 -22.99
C PRO A 20 -6.60 -24.93 -22.36
N ASP A 21 -7.10 -25.86 -21.54
CA ASP A 21 -8.50 -25.84 -21.12
C ASP A 21 -8.69 -25.74 -19.60
N SER A 22 -7.65 -26.01 -18.81
CA SER A 22 -7.75 -26.07 -17.34
C SER A 22 -7.41 -24.74 -16.69
N PHE A 23 -8.24 -24.34 -15.72
CA PHE A 23 -8.07 -23.10 -14.96
C PHE A 23 -8.66 -23.22 -13.56
N TYR A 24 -8.38 -22.24 -12.72
CA TYR A 24 -8.96 -22.05 -11.38
C TYR A 24 -9.29 -20.57 -11.16
N ILE A 25 -10.07 -20.25 -10.13
CA ILE A 25 -10.46 -18.87 -9.80
C ILE A 25 -9.41 -18.23 -8.88
N GLY A 26 -8.96 -17.03 -9.21
CA GLY A 26 -7.96 -16.30 -8.42
C GLY A 26 -8.40 -16.00 -6.98
N PRO A 27 -7.43 -15.76 -6.08
CA PRO A 27 -7.72 -15.43 -4.68
C PRO A 27 -8.47 -14.10 -4.58
N GLN A 28 -9.32 -14.02 -3.56
CA GLN A 28 -10.11 -12.84 -3.21
C GLN A 28 -9.71 -12.27 -1.85
N GLN A 29 -8.69 -12.86 -1.21
CA GLN A 29 -8.15 -12.48 0.08
C GLN A 29 -6.62 -12.53 0.11
N ARG A 30 -6.04 -11.94 1.15
CA ARG A 30 -4.60 -11.91 1.43
C ARG A 30 -4.04 -13.31 1.61
N ALA A 31 -2.99 -13.65 0.85
CA ALA A 31 -2.23 -14.91 0.99
C ALA A 31 -3.10 -16.18 0.89
N GLU A 32 -4.21 -16.08 0.16
CA GLU A 32 -5.19 -17.14 0.00
C GLU A 32 -4.81 -18.04 -1.18
N LEU A 33 -5.02 -19.36 -1.05
CA LEU A 33 -4.94 -20.24 -2.21
C LEU A 33 -6.09 -19.97 -3.19
N PRO A 34 -5.85 -20.08 -4.51
CA PRO A 34 -6.92 -19.97 -5.49
C PRO A 34 -8.05 -20.99 -5.25
N THR A 35 -9.23 -20.69 -5.76
CA THR A 35 -10.43 -21.51 -5.63
C THR A 35 -10.53 -22.50 -6.79
N GLU A 36 -10.78 -23.77 -6.46
CA GLU A 36 -11.01 -24.83 -7.44
C GLU A 36 -12.40 -24.64 -8.09
N CYS A 37 -12.50 -24.88 -9.40
CA CYS A 37 -13.74 -24.67 -10.15
C CYS A 37 -13.95 -25.71 -11.26
N ASP A 38 -15.19 -25.86 -11.71
CA ASP A 38 -15.51 -26.66 -12.89
C ASP A 38 -15.17 -25.92 -14.21
N ALA A 39 -15.40 -26.58 -15.35
CA ALA A 39 -15.11 -26.04 -16.68
C ALA A 39 -15.94 -24.79 -17.06
N LEU A 40 -17.01 -24.50 -16.30
CA LEU A 40 -17.86 -23.31 -16.45
C LEU A 40 -17.49 -22.22 -15.42
N GLY A 41 -16.49 -22.45 -14.57
CA GLY A 41 -16.06 -21.50 -13.56
C GLY A 41 -16.94 -21.49 -12.31
N ASN A 42 -17.73 -22.54 -12.05
CA ASN A 42 -18.46 -22.66 -10.79
C ASN A 42 -17.51 -23.18 -9.70
N PRO A 43 -17.44 -22.56 -8.51
CA PRO A 43 -16.65 -23.06 -7.40
C PRO A 43 -17.06 -24.48 -7.02
N ILE A 44 -16.07 -25.34 -6.75
CA ILE A 44 -16.31 -26.68 -6.22
C ILE A 44 -16.42 -26.58 -4.69
N TYR A 45 -17.47 -27.15 -4.11
CA TYR A 45 -17.69 -27.19 -2.67
C TYR A 45 -17.33 -28.55 -2.08
N SER A 46 -17.04 -28.59 -0.78
CA SER A 46 -16.95 -29.82 0.00
C SER A 46 -18.24 -30.66 -0.11
N PRO A 47 -18.21 -31.97 0.17
CA PRO A 47 -19.40 -32.83 0.05
C PRO A 47 -20.63 -32.37 0.87
N ASP A 48 -20.42 -31.57 1.92
CA ASP A 48 -21.47 -30.95 2.74
C ASP A 48 -22.04 -29.64 2.14
N GLY A 49 -21.46 -29.14 1.05
CA GLY A 49 -21.85 -27.90 0.37
C GLY A 49 -21.44 -26.62 1.09
N MET A 50 -20.66 -26.69 2.18
CA MET A 50 -20.43 -25.55 3.07
C MET A 50 -19.12 -24.80 2.79
N THR A 51 -18.08 -25.50 2.35
CA THR A 51 -16.73 -24.94 2.20
C THR A 51 -16.29 -24.99 0.74
N VAL A 52 -15.82 -23.86 0.22
CA VAL A 52 -15.22 -23.80 -1.11
C VAL A 52 -13.87 -24.53 -1.09
N GLN A 53 -13.67 -25.44 -2.05
CA GLN A 53 -12.41 -26.17 -2.20
C GLN A 53 -11.33 -25.27 -2.78
N ARG A 54 -10.13 -25.33 -2.18
CA ARG A 54 -8.93 -24.66 -2.69
C ARG A 54 -8.21 -25.54 -3.69
N VAL A 55 -7.44 -24.90 -4.57
CA VAL A 55 -6.64 -25.60 -5.57
C VAL A 55 -5.69 -26.59 -4.90
N ALA A 56 -5.79 -27.86 -5.32
CA ALA A 56 -4.90 -28.93 -4.88
C ALA A 56 -3.70 -29.14 -5.81
N SER A 57 -3.81 -28.68 -7.07
CA SER A 57 -2.76 -28.80 -8.09
C SER A 57 -2.83 -27.60 -9.04
N PHE A 58 -1.71 -26.90 -9.17
CA PHE A 58 -1.56 -25.75 -10.08
C PHE A 58 -1.29 -26.16 -11.52
N LYS A 59 -0.96 -27.43 -11.75
CA LYS A 59 -0.65 -27.97 -13.07
C LYS A 59 -1.67 -29.02 -13.50
N ASP A 60 -1.82 -29.20 -14.81
CA ASP A 60 -2.61 -30.30 -15.35
C ASP A 60 -1.81 -31.62 -15.35
N ALA A 61 -2.44 -32.70 -15.84
CA ALA A 61 -1.85 -34.03 -15.85
C ALA A 61 -0.57 -34.13 -16.70
N GLU A 62 -0.39 -33.23 -17.67
CA GLU A 62 0.81 -33.12 -18.51
C GLU A 62 1.89 -32.22 -17.88
N GLY A 63 1.62 -31.66 -16.70
CA GLY A 63 2.53 -30.77 -15.98
C GLY A 63 2.58 -29.35 -16.56
N ARG A 64 1.54 -28.92 -17.30
CA ARG A 64 1.37 -27.54 -17.77
C ARG A 64 0.65 -26.72 -16.71
N ILE A 65 1.00 -25.45 -16.56
CA ILE A 65 0.38 -24.54 -15.58
C ILE A 65 -1.06 -24.23 -16.00
N ARG A 66 -2.00 -24.45 -15.09
CA ARG A 66 -3.41 -24.07 -15.24
C ARG A 66 -3.53 -22.54 -15.16
N ARG A 67 -4.43 -21.95 -15.93
CA ARG A 67 -4.67 -20.50 -15.92
C ARG A 67 -5.37 -20.06 -14.63
N GLN A 68 -5.09 -18.85 -14.16
CA GLN A 68 -5.87 -18.22 -13.08
C GLN A 68 -6.88 -17.25 -13.70
N ALA A 69 -8.17 -17.46 -13.43
CA ALA A 69 -9.23 -16.55 -13.85
C ALA A 69 -9.44 -15.42 -12.83
N ALA A 70 -9.55 -14.18 -13.31
CA ALA A 70 -10.10 -13.06 -12.54
C ALA A 70 -11.63 -13.18 -12.53
N ARG A 71 -12.24 -13.29 -11.35
CA ARG A 71 -13.71 -13.34 -11.19
C ARG A 71 -14.27 -11.97 -10.83
N PHE A 72 -15.29 -11.53 -11.56
CA PHE A 72 -16.00 -10.29 -11.34
C PHE A 72 -17.48 -10.52 -11.07
N GLU A 73 -18.05 -9.70 -10.20
CA GLU A 73 -19.48 -9.68 -9.90
C GLU A 73 -19.98 -8.25 -9.71
N VAL A 74 -21.28 -8.02 -9.90
CA VAL A 74 -21.91 -6.72 -9.67
C VAL A 74 -22.44 -6.66 -8.25
N TRP A 75 -22.16 -5.57 -7.55
CA TRP A 75 -22.68 -5.23 -6.24
C TRP A 75 -23.66 -4.07 -6.33
N VAL A 76 -24.67 -4.07 -5.45
CA VAL A 76 -25.61 -2.97 -5.27
C VAL A 76 -25.38 -2.31 -3.91
N TYR A 77 -25.40 -0.98 -3.92
CA TYR A 77 -25.32 -0.11 -2.75
C TYR A 77 -26.58 0.74 -2.69
N ASP A 78 -27.34 0.63 -1.60
CA ASP A 78 -28.60 1.33 -1.38
C ASP A 78 -28.81 1.56 0.13
N ASP A 79 -29.98 2.08 0.52
CA ASP A 79 -30.28 2.35 1.94
C ASP A 79 -30.40 1.06 2.78
N GLU A 80 -30.72 -0.08 2.17
CA GLU A 80 -30.81 -1.38 2.86
C GLU A 80 -29.44 -2.04 3.00
N SER A 81 -28.55 -1.78 2.04
CA SER A 81 -27.21 -2.35 1.92
C SER A 81 -26.16 -1.24 1.76
N PRO A 82 -25.96 -0.37 2.76
CA PRO A 82 -25.02 0.76 2.64
C PRO A 82 -23.56 0.31 2.48
N GLY A 83 -23.20 -0.86 3.02
CA GLY A 83 -21.89 -1.51 2.80
C GLY A 83 -21.77 -2.26 1.47
N GLY A 84 -22.85 -2.31 0.71
CA GLY A 84 -22.99 -3.07 -0.53
C GLY A 84 -23.27 -4.55 -0.29
N ARG A 85 -23.90 -5.19 -1.27
CA ARG A 85 -24.03 -6.65 -1.36
C ARG A 85 -23.92 -7.12 -2.82
N PRO A 86 -23.52 -8.37 -3.09
CA PRO A 86 -23.62 -8.95 -4.42
C PRO A 86 -25.06 -8.93 -4.95
N LEU A 87 -25.22 -8.53 -6.21
CA LEU A 87 -26.48 -8.54 -6.93
C LEU A 87 -26.78 -9.96 -7.43
N LYS A 88 -28.04 -10.40 -7.32
CA LYS A 88 -28.47 -11.75 -7.73
C LYS A 88 -29.57 -11.69 -8.78
N ARG A 89 -29.65 -12.70 -9.65
CA ARG A 89 -30.78 -12.84 -10.58
C ARG A 89 -32.09 -12.87 -9.80
N GLY A 90 -33.10 -12.17 -10.31
CA GLY A 90 -34.39 -11.96 -9.65
C GLY A 90 -34.45 -10.74 -8.73
N ASP A 91 -33.31 -10.14 -8.36
CA ASP A 91 -33.29 -8.91 -7.56
C ASP A 91 -34.02 -7.78 -8.30
N ARG A 92 -34.70 -6.93 -7.53
CA ARG A 92 -35.29 -5.69 -8.04
C ARG A 92 -34.18 -4.68 -8.30
N ILE A 93 -34.15 -4.12 -9.51
CA ILE A 93 -33.20 -3.09 -9.91
C ILE A 93 -33.92 -1.89 -10.51
N GLU A 94 -33.34 -0.71 -10.37
CA GLU A 94 -33.86 0.54 -10.93
C GLU A 94 -32.73 1.46 -11.39
N GLY A 95 -33.00 2.26 -12.42
CA GLY A 95 -32.00 3.15 -13.02
C GLY A 95 -32.44 3.67 -14.39
N GLY A 96 -32.01 4.89 -14.73
CA GLY A 96 -32.34 5.51 -16.03
C GLY A 96 -33.84 5.63 -16.29
N GLY A 97 -34.65 5.82 -15.25
CA GLY A 97 -36.12 5.90 -15.33
C GLY A 97 -36.83 4.56 -15.52
N ASN A 98 -36.13 3.43 -15.42
CA ASN A 98 -36.71 2.09 -15.51
C ASN A 98 -36.58 1.35 -14.17
N ALA A 99 -37.50 0.42 -13.92
CA ALA A 99 -37.45 -0.50 -12.78
C ALA A 99 -37.99 -1.88 -13.19
N GLY A 100 -37.44 -2.95 -12.61
CA GLY A 100 -37.79 -4.32 -12.98
C GLY A 100 -37.00 -5.37 -12.19
N ALA A 101 -37.19 -6.64 -12.55
CA ALA A 101 -36.43 -7.75 -12.00
C ALA A 101 -35.22 -8.08 -12.89
N LEU A 102 -34.01 -8.22 -12.30
CA LEU A 102 -32.81 -8.63 -13.00
C LEU A 102 -32.99 -10.04 -13.58
N VAL A 103 -32.74 -10.22 -14.87
CA VAL A 103 -32.84 -11.52 -15.55
C VAL A 103 -31.49 -12.03 -16.06
N ASP A 104 -30.58 -11.11 -16.42
CA ASP A 104 -29.25 -11.46 -16.90
C ASP A 104 -28.26 -10.30 -16.71
N ILE A 105 -26.96 -10.58 -16.84
CA ILE A 105 -25.89 -9.59 -16.86
C ILE A 105 -25.09 -9.81 -18.15
N GLN A 106 -25.07 -8.80 -19.01
CA GLN A 106 -24.21 -8.78 -20.18
C GLN A 106 -22.87 -8.15 -19.82
N TRP A 107 -21.80 -8.91 -19.99
CA TRP A 107 -20.44 -8.46 -19.75
C TRP A 107 -19.76 -8.08 -21.06
N ARG A 108 -18.88 -7.09 -21.01
CA ARG A 108 -17.96 -6.75 -22.10
C ARG A 108 -16.57 -6.47 -21.53
N VAL A 109 -15.55 -7.01 -22.17
CA VAL A 109 -14.15 -6.85 -21.78
C VAL A 109 -13.33 -6.52 -23.02
N TRP A 110 -12.33 -5.65 -22.89
CA TRP A 110 -11.44 -5.31 -23.99
C TRP A 110 -9.98 -5.38 -23.54
N LEU A 111 -9.28 -6.45 -23.92
CA LEU A 111 -7.86 -6.63 -23.63
C LEU A 111 -7.00 -6.13 -24.77
N ALA A 112 -5.85 -5.56 -24.46
CA ALA A 112 -4.79 -5.31 -25.44
C ALA A 112 -3.40 -5.42 -24.80
N ASN A 113 -2.37 -5.57 -25.64
CA ASN A 113 -0.96 -5.47 -25.25
C ASN A 113 -0.27 -4.39 -26.09
N LYS A 114 0.21 -3.34 -25.44
CA LYS A 114 0.90 -2.22 -26.10
C LYS A 114 2.42 -2.23 -25.91
N LYS A 115 3.00 -3.24 -25.27
CA LYS A 115 4.41 -3.23 -24.82
C LYS A 115 5.41 -2.99 -25.96
N ALA A 116 5.24 -3.68 -27.09
CA ALA A 116 6.15 -3.57 -28.24
C ALA A 116 6.07 -2.19 -28.93
N SER A 117 4.92 -1.51 -28.81
CA SER A 117 4.69 -0.17 -29.35
C SER A 117 5.21 0.97 -28.46
N TRP A 118 5.49 0.67 -27.18
CA TRP A 118 5.73 1.68 -26.15
C TRP A 118 7.19 2.15 -26.05
N TYR A 119 7.44 3.04 -25.11
CA TYR A 119 8.78 3.50 -24.75
C TYR A 119 9.64 2.39 -24.14
N GLN A 120 10.96 2.52 -24.27
CA GLN A 120 11.89 1.69 -23.50
C GLN A 120 11.73 1.96 -22.01
N PHE A 121 11.72 0.91 -21.21
CA PHE A 121 11.78 1.03 -19.76
C PHE A 121 13.18 1.45 -19.32
N LYS A 122 13.28 2.59 -18.63
CA LYS A 122 14.54 3.16 -18.12
C LYS A 122 14.37 3.55 -16.64
N GLN A 123 14.08 2.55 -15.82
CA GLN A 123 13.86 2.69 -14.37
C GLN A 123 12.78 3.76 -14.08
N LEU A 124 13.14 4.84 -13.38
CA LEU A 124 12.22 5.94 -13.05
C LEU A 124 11.99 6.93 -14.20
N SER A 125 12.76 6.85 -15.29
CA SER A 125 12.56 7.72 -16.44
C SER A 125 11.22 7.41 -17.12
N GLY A 126 10.31 8.38 -17.10
CA GLY A 126 8.95 8.21 -17.60
C GLY A 126 7.88 8.30 -16.51
N GLU A 127 8.24 8.19 -15.22
CA GLU A 127 7.27 8.15 -14.10
C GLU A 127 6.32 9.36 -14.09
N HIS A 128 6.85 10.51 -14.47
CA HIS A 128 6.12 11.77 -14.57
C HIS A 128 5.84 12.20 -16.02
N GLY A 129 5.81 11.24 -16.94
CA GLY A 129 5.67 11.44 -18.38
C GLY A 129 6.99 11.26 -19.13
N TYR A 130 6.87 11.03 -20.44
CA TYR A 130 8.00 10.79 -21.33
C TYR A 130 8.40 12.07 -22.06
N GLY A 131 9.70 12.38 -22.04
CA GLY A 131 10.27 13.43 -22.87
C GLY A 131 10.20 13.10 -24.35
N SER A 132 10.27 14.11 -25.22
CA SER A 132 10.21 13.93 -26.68
C SER A 132 11.38 13.11 -27.25
N ASP A 133 12.47 13.02 -26.51
CA ASP A 133 13.70 12.28 -26.84
C ASP A 133 13.76 10.90 -26.16
N HIS A 134 12.76 10.52 -25.36
CA HIS A 134 12.75 9.22 -24.71
C HIS A 134 12.62 8.10 -25.75
N PRO A 135 13.51 7.09 -25.76
CA PRO A 135 13.55 6.12 -26.85
C PRO A 135 12.33 5.20 -26.85
N LEU A 136 11.85 4.91 -28.06
CA LEU A 136 10.82 3.91 -28.30
C LEU A 136 11.41 2.51 -28.38
N ARG A 137 10.64 1.50 -27.97
CA ARG A 137 10.86 0.12 -28.43
C ARG A 137 10.52 0.03 -29.91
N ASN A 138 11.20 -0.87 -30.61
CA ASN A 138 11.11 -1.04 -32.05
C ASN A 138 11.31 0.30 -32.78
N ALA A 139 12.33 1.07 -32.40
CA ALA A 139 12.54 2.44 -32.89
C ALA A 139 12.80 2.50 -34.41
N ALA A 140 13.28 1.40 -35.00
CA ALA A 140 13.45 1.26 -36.44
C ALA A 140 12.11 1.33 -37.22
N ILE A 141 10.98 1.08 -36.57
CA ILE A 141 9.64 1.19 -37.16
C ILE A 141 9.11 2.61 -36.93
N THR A 142 9.19 3.43 -37.97
CA THR A 142 8.86 4.86 -37.93
C THR A 142 7.51 5.21 -38.58
N ASP A 143 7.02 4.39 -39.51
CA ASP A 143 5.71 4.60 -40.13
C ASP A 143 4.59 4.44 -39.08
N PRO A 144 3.70 5.44 -38.91
CA PRO A 144 2.66 5.39 -37.88
C PRO A 144 1.71 4.19 -38.00
N LYS A 145 1.37 3.76 -39.22
CA LYS A 145 0.49 2.59 -39.43
C LYS A 145 1.22 1.29 -39.09
N ALA A 146 2.51 1.20 -39.40
CA ALA A 146 3.35 0.07 -38.99
C ALA A 146 3.53 0.03 -37.46
N ARG A 147 3.68 1.17 -36.79
CA ARG A 147 3.72 1.23 -35.31
C ARG A 147 2.41 0.78 -34.67
N GLN A 148 1.26 1.12 -35.27
CA GLN A 148 -0.03 0.63 -34.79
C GLN A 148 -0.09 -0.91 -34.76
N ARG A 149 0.58 -1.58 -35.71
CA ARG A 149 0.67 -3.06 -35.79
C ARG A 149 1.56 -3.69 -34.71
N LEU A 150 2.24 -2.89 -33.88
CA LEU A 150 2.97 -3.36 -32.69
C LEU A 150 2.05 -3.54 -31.48
N ILE A 151 0.78 -3.17 -31.57
CA ILE A 151 -0.22 -3.42 -30.53
C ILE A 151 -0.92 -4.75 -30.84
N ILE A 152 -0.99 -5.65 -29.86
CA ILE A 152 -1.88 -6.81 -29.93
C ILE A 152 -3.24 -6.35 -29.46
N ASP A 153 -4.21 -6.32 -30.38
CA ASP A 153 -5.56 -5.83 -30.12
C ASP A 153 -6.59 -6.75 -30.79
N PRO A 154 -7.14 -7.73 -30.06
CA PRO A 154 -8.22 -8.57 -30.54
C PRO A 154 -9.55 -7.83 -30.65
N GLY A 155 -9.68 -6.62 -30.08
CA GLY A 155 -10.95 -5.93 -29.91
C GLY A 155 -11.75 -6.41 -28.70
N PRO A 156 -12.90 -5.79 -28.42
CA PRO A 156 -13.75 -6.18 -27.30
C PRO A 156 -14.41 -7.54 -27.52
N ARG A 157 -14.74 -8.22 -26.43
CA ARG A 157 -15.56 -9.44 -26.42
C ARG A 157 -16.66 -9.34 -25.39
N SER A 158 -17.78 -10.01 -25.66
CA SER A 158 -18.97 -9.99 -24.81
C SER A 158 -19.51 -11.39 -24.54
N VAL A 159 -20.02 -11.57 -23.34
CA VAL A 159 -20.68 -12.79 -22.85
C VAL A 159 -21.88 -12.43 -21.98
N ASP A 160 -22.80 -13.36 -21.85
CA ASP A 160 -23.96 -13.26 -20.96
C ASP A 160 -24.19 -14.61 -20.25
N GLY A 161 -25.11 -14.64 -19.29
CA GLY A 161 -25.41 -15.84 -18.53
C GLY A 161 -26.39 -16.80 -19.18
N THR A 162 -26.82 -16.57 -20.44
CA THR A 162 -27.95 -17.31 -21.06
C THR A 162 -27.68 -17.80 -22.48
N THR A 163 -27.23 -16.95 -23.40
CA THR A 163 -27.06 -17.23 -24.83
C THR A 163 -25.61 -17.48 -25.22
N ARG A 164 -24.68 -16.61 -24.79
CA ARG A 164 -23.26 -16.65 -25.16
C ARG A 164 -22.40 -16.63 -23.91
N ARG A 165 -22.23 -17.79 -23.29
CA ARG A 165 -21.52 -17.95 -22.02
C ARG A 165 -19.98 -17.97 -22.13
N ARG A 166 -19.42 -17.92 -23.34
CA ARG A 166 -17.96 -17.93 -23.57
C ARG A 166 -17.60 -17.17 -24.86
N ALA A 167 -16.47 -16.48 -24.84
CA ALA A 167 -15.82 -15.88 -26.00
C ALA A 167 -14.29 -15.88 -25.83
N SER A 168 -13.54 -15.82 -26.94
CA SER A 168 -12.07 -15.81 -26.96
C SER A 168 -11.54 -14.51 -27.56
N PHE A 169 -10.41 -14.01 -27.04
CA PHE A 169 -9.68 -12.86 -27.56
C PHE A 169 -8.68 -13.28 -28.63
N ASP A 170 -9.13 -14.07 -29.59
CA ASP A 170 -8.32 -14.68 -30.64
C ASP A 170 -8.18 -13.81 -31.89
N ARG A 171 -7.25 -14.21 -32.76
CA ARG A 171 -6.94 -13.59 -34.06
C ARG A 171 -8.14 -13.55 -35.00
N ASP A 172 -9.04 -14.51 -34.88
CA ASP A 172 -10.15 -14.73 -35.83
C ASP A 172 -11.51 -14.22 -35.30
N GLY A 173 -11.62 -13.86 -34.02
CA GLY A 173 -12.92 -13.76 -33.32
C GLY A 173 -13.59 -12.39 -33.26
N GLY A 174 -13.61 -11.62 -34.35
CA GLY A 174 -14.36 -10.35 -34.41
C GLY A 174 -15.28 -10.28 -35.64
N GLU A 175 -16.60 -10.25 -35.44
CA GLU A 175 -17.54 -9.97 -36.55
C GLU A 175 -17.47 -8.50 -37.01
N ASN A 176 -17.19 -7.57 -36.08
CA ASN A 176 -17.31 -6.12 -36.28
C ASN A 176 -16.03 -5.32 -35.91
N TYR A 177 -14.91 -5.98 -35.62
CA TYR A 177 -13.61 -5.35 -35.32
C TYR A 177 -12.51 -6.08 -36.08
N SER A 178 -11.51 -5.36 -36.59
CA SER A 178 -10.35 -5.96 -37.29
C SER A 178 -9.21 -6.21 -36.30
N PRO A 179 -8.96 -7.47 -35.88
CA PRO A 179 -7.94 -7.78 -34.89
C PRO A 179 -6.54 -7.45 -35.41
N THR A 180 -5.67 -6.96 -34.53
CA THR A 180 -4.24 -6.77 -34.81
C THR A 180 -3.43 -7.74 -33.97
N PHE A 181 -2.63 -8.57 -34.64
CA PHE A 181 -1.74 -9.55 -34.02
C PHE A 181 -0.39 -9.55 -34.74
N PRO A 182 0.70 -9.95 -34.05
CA PRO A 182 2.00 -10.05 -34.67
C PRO A 182 2.01 -11.09 -35.80
N PRO A 183 3.00 -11.02 -36.73
CA PRO A 183 3.28 -12.13 -37.64
C PRO A 183 3.67 -13.39 -36.87
N PRO A 184 3.83 -14.55 -37.51
CA PRO A 184 4.36 -15.74 -36.84
C PRO A 184 5.67 -15.43 -36.08
N LEU A 185 5.74 -15.89 -34.84
CA LEU A 185 6.84 -15.64 -33.90
C LEU A 185 7.50 -16.95 -33.48
N VAL A 186 8.76 -16.85 -33.06
CA VAL A 186 9.56 -17.95 -32.50
C VAL A 186 10.09 -17.52 -31.12
N PRO A 187 10.11 -18.40 -30.10
CA PRO A 187 9.71 -19.82 -30.14
C PRO A 187 8.20 -20.03 -30.12
N CYS A 188 7.42 -19.08 -29.61
CA CYS A 188 5.96 -19.23 -29.49
C CYS A 188 5.24 -18.11 -30.24
N SER A 189 4.29 -18.47 -31.11
CA SER A 189 3.36 -17.53 -31.72
C SER A 189 2.21 -17.18 -30.76
N ILE A 190 1.62 -16.00 -30.98
CA ILE A 190 0.52 -15.47 -30.17
C ILE A 190 -0.68 -15.30 -31.09
N ASP A 191 -1.73 -16.06 -30.80
CA ASP A 191 -2.99 -16.04 -31.56
C ASP A 191 -4.21 -15.72 -30.68
N THR A 192 -3.99 -15.48 -29.39
CA THR A 192 -5.01 -15.03 -28.44
C THR A 192 -4.41 -14.25 -27.28
N LEU A 193 -5.17 -13.33 -26.68
CA LEU A 193 -4.87 -12.72 -25.38
C LEU A 193 -5.63 -13.38 -24.21
N GLY A 194 -6.39 -14.44 -24.48
CA GLY A 194 -7.09 -15.23 -23.49
C GLY A 194 -8.57 -15.44 -23.81
N ASP A 195 -9.37 -15.69 -22.77
CA ASP A 195 -10.78 -16.01 -22.89
C ASP A 195 -11.62 -15.29 -21.83
N LEU A 196 -12.94 -15.25 -22.02
CA LEU A 196 -13.88 -14.89 -20.98
C LEU A 196 -15.10 -15.81 -21.00
N LEU A 197 -15.70 -16.01 -19.83
CA LEU A 197 -16.88 -16.84 -19.64
C LEU A 197 -17.71 -16.39 -18.43
N THR A 198 -18.92 -16.92 -18.32
CA THR A 198 -19.80 -16.67 -17.16
C THR A 198 -20.09 -17.95 -16.38
N ASP A 199 -20.05 -17.88 -15.05
CA ASP A 199 -20.54 -18.95 -14.17
C ASP A 199 -22.07 -19.06 -14.17
N ASN A 200 -22.63 -20.02 -13.43
CA ASN A 200 -24.07 -20.23 -13.36
C ASN A 200 -24.83 -19.11 -12.64
N ASP A 201 -24.14 -18.32 -11.80
CA ASP A 201 -24.74 -17.17 -11.13
C ASP A 201 -24.72 -15.91 -12.01
N GLY A 202 -24.01 -15.94 -13.15
CA GLY A 202 -23.85 -14.80 -14.06
C GLY A 202 -22.65 -13.92 -13.73
N ARG A 203 -21.73 -14.39 -12.87
CA ARG A 203 -20.44 -13.73 -12.62
C ARG A 203 -19.52 -13.95 -13.81
N LEU A 204 -18.70 -12.95 -14.11
CA LEU A 204 -17.72 -13.01 -15.18
C LEU A 204 -16.42 -13.65 -14.69
N LEU A 205 -15.80 -14.47 -15.53
CA LEU A 205 -14.44 -14.94 -15.40
C LEU A 205 -13.65 -14.48 -16.62
N VAL A 206 -12.50 -13.84 -16.39
CA VAL A 206 -11.54 -13.48 -17.44
C VAL A 206 -10.26 -14.30 -17.25
N LEU A 207 -9.85 -14.99 -18.31
CA LEU A 207 -8.63 -15.80 -18.39
C LEU A 207 -7.63 -15.06 -19.27
N GLY A 208 -6.37 -14.96 -18.83
CA GLY A 208 -5.30 -14.42 -19.67
C GLY A 208 -4.85 -15.41 -20.76
N GLY A 209 -3.81 -15.01 -21.48
CA GLY A 209 -3.12 -15.84 -22.47
C GLY A 209 -2.43 -17.09 -21.89
N HIS A 210 -1.66 -17.75 -22.73
CA HIS A 210 -1.03 -19.04 -22.44
C HIS A 210 0.43 -18.93 -21.97
N GLY A 211 0.97 -17.71 -21.83
CA GLY A 211 2.38 -17.47 -21.49
C GLY A 211 3.30 -17.60 -22.69
N ASN A 212 2.77 -17.36 -23.89
CA ASN A 212 3.51 -17.37 -25.14
C ASN A 212 4.23 -16.03 -25.34
N SER A 213 5.53 -16.14 -25.63
CA SER A 213 6.36 -15.00 -26.05
C SER A 213 7.23 -15.41 -27.24
N GLY A 214 7.45 -14.48 -28.15
CA GLY A 214 8.28 -14.74 -29.32
C GLY A 214 8.70 -13.49 -30.05
N SER A 215 9.64 -13.66 -30.98
CA SER A 215 10.20 -12.61 -31.82
C SER A 215 9.99 -12.92 -33.30
N TYR A 216 9.83 -11.87 -34.10
CA TYR A 216 9.95 -11.93 -35.56
C TYR A 216 11.35 -11.52 -36.05
N LEU A 217 12.21 -11.02 -35.16
CA LEU A 217 13.62 -10.71 -35.42
C LEU A 217 14.53 -11.84 -34.91
N PHE A 218 15.57 -12.10 -35.70
CA PHE A 218 16.53 -13.17 -35.48
C PHE A 218 17.96 -12.65 -35.66
N ASP A 219 18.92 -13.35 -35.05
CA ASP A 219 20.34 -13.15 -35.31
C ASP A 219 20.77 -13.70 -36.68
N GLU A 220 22.06 -13.56 -36.99
CA GLU A 220 22.68 -14.02 -38.24
C GLU A 220 22.54 -15.54 -38.49
N PHE A 221 22.20 -16.31 -37.45
CA PHE A 221 22.00 -17.76 -37.49
C PHE A 221 20.52 -18.17 -37.35
N GLY A 222 19.60 -17.21 -37.42
CA GLY A 222 18.16 -17.46 -37.37
C GLY A 222 17.62 -17.75 -35.96
N GLN A 223 18.35 -17.39 -34.89
CA GLN A 223 17.91 -17.56 -33.51
C GLN A 223 17.30 -16.26 -32.95
N PRO A 224 16.19 -16.32 -32.19
CA PRO A 224 15.67 -15.15 -31.50
C PRO A 224 16.66 -14.71 -30.41
N ARG A 225 16.82 -13.39 -30.22
CA ARG A 225 17.80 -12.81 -29.32
C ARG A 225 17.15 -11.96 -28.23
N ILE A 226 17.55 -12.15 -26.98
CA ILE A 226 17.26 -11.27 -25.85
C ILE A 226 18.59 -10.67 -25.41
N ASP A 227 18.65 -9.34 -25.31
CA ASP A 227 19.88 -8.60 -24.95
C ASP A 227 19.70 -7.74 -23.70
N ASN A 228 18.45 -7.55 -23.26
CA ASN A 228 18.11 -6.70 -22.16
C ASN A 228 16.94 -7.29 -21.38
N TYR A 229 16.94 -7.13 -20.06
CA TYR A 229 15.88 -7.65 -19.21
C TYR A 229 14.48 -7.09 -19.55
N ALA A 230 14.37 -5.85 -20.04
CA ALA A 230 13.08 -5.19 -20.25
C ALA A 230 12.80 -4.75 -21.70
N ASN A 231 13.82 -4.52 -22.52
CA ASN A 231 13.68 -3.84 -23.81
C ASN A 231 14.27 -4.67 -24.95
N ASN A 232 13.46 -5.53 -25.56
CA ASN A 232 13.89 -6.36 -26.68
C ASN A 232 13.07 -6.06 -27.93
N ASP A 233 13.69 -5.41 -28.91
CA ASP A 233 13.05 -5.12 -30.19
C ASP A 233 12.72 -6.44 -30.93
N GLY A 234 11.60 -6.46 -31.65
CA GLY A 234 11.11 -7.66 -32.34
C GLY A 234 10.22 -8.57 -31.51
N TRP A 235 10.23 -8.43 -30.18
CA TRP A 235 9.52 -9.32 -29.26
C TRP A 235 8.08 -8.88 -28.95
N PHE A 236 7.26 -9.90 -28.68
CA PHE A 236 5.91 -9.79 -28.14
C PHE A 236 5.69 -10.84 -27.05
N ASP A 237 4.73 -10.58 -26.17
CA ASP A 237 4.19 -11.55 -25.21
C ASP A 237 2.65 -11.44 -25.15
N ASP A 238 2.01 -12.41 -24.52
CA ASP A 238 0.55 -12.50 -24.40
C ASP A 238 0.00 -12.04 -23.04
N THR A 239 0.78 -11.24 -22.30
CA THR A 239 0.22 -10.43 -21.20
C THR A 239 -0.73 -9.38 -21.76
N SER A 240 -1.66 -8.89 -20.95
CA SER A 240 -2.60 -7.85 -21.40
C SER A 240 -3.29 -7.18 -20.22
N ASP A 241 -3.97 -6.08 -20.49
CA ASP A 241 -4.89 -5.47 -19.53
C ASP A 241 -6.00 -4.70 -20.25
N GLY A 242 -7.07 -4.39 -19.53
CA GLY A 242 -8.10 -3.49 -20.05
C GLY A 242 -9.39 -3.44 -19.25
N PRO A 243 -10.37 -2.63 -19.70
CA PRO A 243 -11.60 -2.38 -18.97
C PRO A 243 -12.57 -3.56 -19.00
N VAL A 244 -13.36 -3.68 -17.92
CA VAL A 244 -14.44 -4.64 -17.71
C VAL A 244 -15.74 -3.88 -17.45
N MET A 245 -16.75 -4.13 -18.28
CA MET A 245 -18.04 -3.46 -18.26
C MET A 245 -19.19 -4.44 -18.05
N ALA A 246 -20.27 -3.96 -17.44
CA ALA A 246 -21.49 -4.74 -17.20
C ALA A 246 -22.73 -3.92 -17.58
N ARG A 247 -23.67 -4.59 -18.26
CA ARG A 247 -25.02 -4.11 -18.56
C ARG A 247 -26.01 -5.05 -17.87
N LEU A 248 -26.80 -4.48 -16.97
CA LEU A 248 -27.85 -5.18 -16.27
C LEU A 248 -29.06 -5.30 -17.19
N VAL A 249 -29.52 -6.54 -17.40
CA VAL A 249 -30.69 -6.85 -18.20
C VAL A 249 -31.83 -7.17 -17.25
N MET A 250 -32.92 -6.41 -17.31
CA MET A 250 -34.10 -6.63 -16.46
C MET A 250 -35.37 -6.79 -17.26
N TYR A 251 -36.31 -7.54 -16.71
CA TYR A 251 -37.70 -7.51 -17.16
C TYR A 251 -38.47 -6.46 -16.37
N SER A 252 -38.97 -5.43 -17.06
CA SER A 252 -39.80 -4.39 -16.46
C SER A 252 -41.27 -4.72 -16.64
N GLU A 253 -41.98 -5.00 -15.56
CA GLU A 253 -43.42 -5.27 -15.61
C GLU A 253 -44.23 -4.04 -16.04
N LEU A 254 -43.75 -2.83 -15.70
CA LEU A 254 -44.39 -1.56 -16.05
C LEU A 254 -44.61 -1.38 -17.55
N VAL A 255 -43.68 -1.89 -18.36
CA VAL A 255 -43.71 -1.80 -19.82
C VAL A 255 -43.75 -3.18 -20.48
N SER A 256 -43.92 -4.23 -19.69
CA SER A 256 -43.94 -5.65 -20.10
C SER A 256 -42.84 -6.01 -21.09
N ALA A 257 -41.61 -5.54 -20.82
CA ALA A 257 -40.50 -5.67 -21.73
C ALA A 257 -39.14 -5.66 -21.02
N VAL A 258 -38.16 -6.33 -21.63
CA VAL A 258 -36.75 -6.21 -21.25
C VAL A 258 -36.25 -4.76 -21.41
N ARG A 259 -35.48 -4.31 -20.41
CA ARG A 259 -34.81 -3.00 -20.31
C ARG A 259 -33.38 -3.16 -19.81
N PHE A 260 -32.55 -2.16 -20.09
CA PHE A 260 -31.12 -2.15 -19.75
C PHE A 260 -30.75 -1.01 -18.80
N ILE A 261 -29.78 -1.29 -17.93
CA ILE A 261 -29.05 -0.31 -17.11
C ILE A 261 -27.56 -0.61 -17.25
N ASP A 262 -26.75 0.40 -17.59
CA ASP A 262 -25.29 0.25 -17.64
C ASP A 262 -24.70 0.52 -16.25
N VAL A 263 -23.74 -0.31 -15.82
CA VAL A 263 -22.96 -0.02 -14.60
C VAL A 263 -22.02 1.16 -14.91
N GLU A 264 -22.16 2.24 -14.13
CA GLU A 264 -21.59 3.55 -14.50
C GLU A 264 -20.06 3.58 -14.58
N ALA A 265 -19.37 2.92 -13.65
CA ALA A 265 -17.92 2.86 -13.61
C ALA A 265 -17.44 1.47 -14.02
N PRO A 266 -16.54 1.35 -15.01
CA PRO A 266 -15.96 0.06 -15.35
C PRO A 266 -15.04 -0.42 -14.22
N SER A 267 -14.78 -1.72 -14.23
CA SER A 267 -13.63 -2.31 -13.56
C SER A 267 -12.47 -2.47 -14.55
N TRP A 268 -11.34 -3.01 -14.11
CA TRP A 268 -10.19 -3.32 -14.94
C TRP A 268 -9.75 -4.77 -14.70
N VAL A 269 -9.11 -5.39 -15.68
CA VAL A 269 -8.44 -6.69 -15.52
C VAL A 269 -6.99 -6.59 -15.97
N ILE A 270 -6.10 -7.24 -15.23
CA ILE A 270 -4.69 -7.42 -15.58
C ILE A 270 -4.44 -8.90 -15.78
N CYS A 271 -3.83 -9.26 -16.91
CA CYS A 271 -3.41 -10.61 -17.27
C CYS A 271 -1.88 -10.68 -17.18
N ALA A 272 -1.37 -11.13 -16.04
CA ALA A 272 0.07 -11.16 -15.73
C ALA A 272 0.60 -12.59 -15.57
N TYR A 273 1.90 -12.76 -15.38
CA TYR A 273 2.51 -14.08 -15.22
C TYR A 273 2.06 -14.82 -13.93
N PRO A 274 2.32 -16.14 -13.82
CA PRO A 274 1.88 -16.95 -12.66
C PRO A 274 2.43 -16.45 -11.32
N ARG A 275 1.61 -16.58 -10.26
CA ARG A 275 2.04 -16.37 -8.87
C ARG A 275 2.58 -17.69 -8.33
N PHE A 276 3.89 -17.90 -8.43
CA PHE A 276 4.53 -19.14 -7.98
C PHE A 276 4.53 -19.31 -6.46
N VAL A 277 4.30 -18.24 -5.69
CA VAL A 277 4.19 -18.26 -4.22
C VAL A 277 2.90 -17.55 -3.78
N PRO A 278 1.72 -18.20 -3.90
CA PRO A 278 0.44 -17.55 -3.65
C PRO A 278 0.18 -17.23 -2.16
N GLU A 279 0.82 -17.94 -1.24
CA GLU A 279 0.55 -17.82 0.21
C GLU A 279 1.56 -16.95 0.96
N VAL A 280 2.46 -16.25 0.27
CA VAL A 280 3.40 -15.28 0.87
C VAL A 280 3.21 -13.92 0.19
N LEU A 281 2.93 -12.89 0.97
CA LEU A 281 2.77 -11.51 0.47
C LEU A 281 4.12 -10.80 0.35
N ASP A 282 4.18 -9.85 -0.58
CA ASP A 282 5.30 -8.92 -0.73
C ASP A 282 5.35 -7.92 0.44
N ILE A 283 6.55 -7.40 0.75
CA ILE A 283 6.73 -6.41 1.82
C ILE A 283 5.83 -5.19 1.59
N VAL A 284 5.75 -4.73 0.34
CA VAL A 284 4.79 -3.74 -0.14
C VAL A 284 3.95 -4.39 -1.23
N THR A 285 2.65 -4.50 -1.00
CA THR A 285 1.66 -5.02 -1.96
C THR A 285 0.98 -3.87 -2.70
N MET A 286 0.31 -4.15 -3.82
CA MET A 286 -0.43 -3.12 -4.55
C MET A 286 -1.58 -2.55 -3.72
N GLU A 287 -2.17 -3.33 -2.81
CA GLU A 287 -3.12 -2.84 -1.80
C GLU A 287 -2.49 -1.72 -0.96
N ASP A 288 -1.28 -1.92 -0.43
CA ASP A 288 -0.59 -0.92 0.40
C ASP A 288 -0.32 0.38 -0.38
N VAL A 289 -0.02 0.28 -1.69
CA VAL A 289 0.19 1.44 -2.57
C VAL A 289 -1.11 2.21 -2.80
N VAL A 290 -2.20 1.50 -3.08
CA VAL A 290 -3.50 2.13 -3.34
C VAL A 290 -4.06 2.74 -2.07
N ASP A 291 -3.90 2.09 -0.91
CA ASP A 291 -4.32 2.64 0.40
C ASP A 291 -3.51 3.89 0.79
N ASP A 292 -2.20 3.87 0.56
CA ASP A 292 -1.35 5.05 0.78
C ASP A 292 -1.81 6.24 -0.09
N MET A 293 -2.05 6.00 -1.37
CA MET A 293 -2.58 7.00 -2.29
C MET A 293 -4.00 7.44 -1.92
N ALA A 294 -4.86 6.52 -1.47
CA ALA A 294 -6.21 6.83 -1.04
C ALA A 294 -6.23 7.84 0.12
N VAL A 295 -5.34 7.63 1.09
CA VAL A 295 -5.18 8.52 2.24
C VAL A 295 -4.51 9.84 1.86
N THR A 296 -3.41 9.79 1.10
CA THR A 296 -2.57 10.97 0.85
C THR A 296 -3.01 11.82 -0.34
N GLN A 297 -3.70 11.24 -1.32
CA GLN A 297 -4.12 11.93 -2.55
C GLN A 297 -5.64 12.08 -2.67
N PHE A 298 -6.44 11.18 -2.10
CA PHE A 298 -7.91 11.17 -2.25
C PHE A 298 -8.67 11.51 -0.97
N ALA A 299 -7.99 11.95 0.08
CA ALA A 299 -8.59 12.36 1.34
C ALA A 299 -9.55 11.32 1.95
N GLU A 300 -9.31 10.01 1.72
CA GLU A 300 -10.23 8.95 2.16
C GLU A 300 -10.30 8.85 3.70
N ARG A 301 -9.22 9.25 4.39
CA ARG A 301 -9.11 9.22 5.86
C ARG A 301 -8.51 10.53 6.39
N THR A 302 -9.28 11.62 6.29
CA THR A 302 -8.88 12.93 6.84
C THR A 302 -8.73 12.96 8.36
N ASP A 303 -9.21 11.91 9.05
CA ASP A 303 -8.96 11.63 10.47
C ASP A 303 -7.54 11.10 10.72
N ILE A 304 -6.89 10.48 9.73
CA ILE A 304 -5.51 9.98 9.82
C ILE A 304 -4.52 10.95 9.17
N TYR A 305 -4.85 11.52 8.02
CA TYR A 305 -3.99 12.44 7.28
C TYR A 305 -4.80 13.63 6.78
N GLY A 306 -4.54 14.82 7.32
CA GLY A 306 -5.44 15.95 7.13
C GLY A 306 -4.93 17.25 7.70
N LYS A 307 -5.82 18.24 7.75
CA LYS A 307 -5.52 19.56 8.33
C LYS A 307 -5.39 19.45 9.84
N ASP A 308 -4.47 20.20 10.40
CA ASP A 308 -4.31 20.25 11.85
C ASP A 308 -5.56 20.75 12.56
N GLY A 309 -5.83 20.19 13.74
CA GLY A 309 -6.99 20.54 14.55
C GLY A 309 -8.33 20.03 14.03
N THR A 310 -8.37 19.35 12.86
CA THR A 310 -9.63 18.79 12.32
C THR A 310 -9.78 17.29 12.55
N PHE A 311 -8.80 16.59 13.14
CA PHE A 311 -8.86 15.12 13.24
C PHE A 311 -10.04 14.57 14.06
N ASN A 312 -10.57 15.36 15.01
CA ASN A 312 -11.74 14.97 15.83
C ASN A 312 -13.08 15.24 15.11
N ASP A 313 -13.08 16.09 14.10
CA ASP A 313 -14.22 16.40 13.24
C ASP A 313 -13.71 16.49 11.78
N PRO A 314 -13.31 15.34 11.22
CA PRO A 314 -12.57 15.28 9.96
C PRO A 314 -13.49 15.68 8.80
N PRO A 315 -13.08 16.63 7.93
CA PRO A 315 -13.90 17.03 6.79
C PRO A 315 -14.00 15.88 5.79
N TYR A 316 -15.21 15.60 5.30
CA TYR A 316 -15.42 14.72 4.16
C TYR A 316 -15.14 15.47 2.86
N ILE A 317 -14.32 14.87 1.99
CA ILE A 317 -14.00 15.41 0.67
C ILE A 317 -14.33 14.31 -0.34
N PRO A 318 -15.26 14.54 -1.28
CA PRO A 318 -15.62 13.52 -2.26
C PRO A 318 -14.40 13.14 -3.13
N PRO A 319 -14.07 11.84 -3.29
CA PRO A 319 -12.89 11.41 -4.04
C PRO A 319 -12.98 11.71 -5.54
N THR A 320 -14.18 12.02 -6.06
CA THR A 320 -14.43 12.41 -7.44
C THR A 320 -14.44 13.93 -7.66
N ASP A 321 -14.40 14.73 -6.59
CA ASP A 321 -14.34 16.20 -6.69
C ASP A 321 -12.87 16.64 -6.79
N THR A 322 -12.41 16.80 -8.03
CA THR A 322 -11.00 17.07 -8.32
C THR A 322 -10.57 18.43 -7.80
N ASP A 323 -11.43 19.46 -7.88
CA ASP A 323 -11.10 20.81 -7.42
C ASP A 323 -10.99 20.87 -5.90
N ALA A 324 -11.93 20.23 -5.18
CA ALA A 324 -11.86 20.13 -3.72
C ALA A 324 -10.60 19.38 -3.26
N LEU A 325 -10.24 18.29 -3.95
CA LEU A 325 -9.01 17.54 -3.65
C LEU A 325 -7.74 18.36 -3.92
N ILE A 326 -7.69 19.14 -5.01
CA ILE A 326 -6.57 20.06 -5.29
C ILE A 326 -6.43 21.08 -4.16
N HIS A 327 -7.54 21.70 -3.75
CA HIS A 327 -7.53 22.67 -2.65
C HIS A 327 -7.09 22.05 -1.31
N TRP A 328 -7.52 20.83 -1.03
CA TRP A 328 -7.10 20.11 0.17
C TRP A 328 -5.61 19.75 0.16
N ARG A 329 -5.09 19.20 -0.95
CA ARG A 329 -3.65 18.88 -1.11
C ARG A 329 -2.75 20.11 -1.04
N ALA A 330 -3.24 21.28 -1.47
CA ALA A 330 -2.52 22.55 -1.32
C ALA A 330 -2.45 23.05 0.15
N GLY A 331 -3.22 22.45 1.06
CA GLY A 331 -3.22 22.78 2.48
C GLY A 331 -2.00 22.27 3.24
N ARG A 332 -1.86 22.67 4.50
CA ARG A 332 -0.86 22.13 5.43
C ARG A 332 -1.34 20.82 6.04
N LEU A 333 -1.18 19.73 5.28
CA LEU A 333 -1.56 18.40 5.69
C LEU A 333 -0.50 17.76 6.59
N ARG A 334 -0.94 16.96 7.57
CA ARG A 334 -0.06 16.18 8.44
C ARG A 334 -0.73 14.87 8.84
N TRP A 335 0.09 13.91 9.22
CA TRP A 335 -0.36 12.70 9.89
C TRP A 335 -0.86 13.01 11.31
N ASN A 336 -2.00 12.41 11.70
CA ASN A 336 -2.60 12.58 13.02
C ASN A 336 -1.69 11.97 14.09
N PRO A 337 -1.11 12.77 15.01
CA PRO A 337 -0.22 12.23 16.03
C PRO A 337 -0.95 11.33 17.04
N SER A 338 -2.28 11.49 17.20
CA SER A 338 -3.08 10.82 18.22
C SER A 338 -3.77 9.55 17.72
N PHE A 339 -3.82 9.29 16.42
CA PHE A 339 -4.47 8.09 15.88
C PHE A 339 -3.75 6.81 16.33
N LYS A 340 -4.55 5.80 16.71
CA LYS A 340 -4.09 4.52 17.24
C LYS A 340 -4.44 3.38 16.28
N PRO A 341 -3.48 2.84 15.52
CA PRO A 341 -3.68 1.60 14.78
C PRO A 341 -3.92 0.42 15.73
N TRP A 342 -4.51 -0.65 15.19
CA TRP A 342 -4.70 -1.92 15.89
C TRP A 342 -3.53 -2.85 15.61
N PHE A 343 -3.04 -3.55 16.65
CA PHE A 343 -1.82 -4.33 16.57
C PHE A 343 -1.93 -5.46 15.56
N TYR A 344 -2.90 -6.35 15.68
CA TYR A 344 -2.95 -7.50 14.80
C TYR A 344 -3.44 -7.14 13.40
N ARG A 345 -4.41 -6.23 13.29
CA ARG A 345 -5.01 -5.82 12.02
C ARG A 345 -4.06 -4.97 11.16
N ASP A 346 -3.45 -3.93 11.76
CA ASP A 346 -2.76 -2.87 11.01
C ASP A 346 -1.23 -2.99 11.09
N ILE A 347 -0.68 -3.46 12.22
CA ILE A 347 0.78 -3.46 12.46
C ILE A 347 1.39 -4.83 12.16
N TRP A 348 0.82 -5.89 12.73
CA TRP A 348 1.37 -7.23 12.65
C TRP A 348 1.28 -7.78 11.24
N THR A 349 0.28 -7.40 10.45
CA THR A 349 0.21 -7.73 9.02
C THR A 349 1.38 -7.16 8.20
N ILE A 350 2.09 -6.14 8.69
CA ILE A 350 3.33 -5.61 8.08
C ILE A 350 4.55 -6.36 8.63
N LEU A 351 4.67 -6.47 9.96
CA LEU A 351 5.79 -7.14 10.63
C LEU A 351 5.81 -8.66 10.41
N PHE A 352 4.69 -9.25 9.96
CA PHE A 352 4.56 -10.67 9.64
C PHE A 352 5.24 -11.07 8.31
N ARG A 353 5.47 -10.12 7.39
CA ARG A 353 5.93 -10.44 6.03
C ARG A 353 7.43 -10.76 5.95
N PRO A 354 8.35 -10.02 6.62
CA PRO A 354 9.80 -10.21 6.45
C PRO A 354 10.32 -11.61 6.81
N ASP A 355 9.80 -12.23 7.87
CA ASP A 355 10.23 -13.57 8.26
C ASP A 355 9.85 -14.59 7.19
N GLN A 356 8.70 -14.45 6.52
CA GLN A 356 8.27 -15.42 5.49
C GLN A 356 9.27 -15.54 4.34
N PHE A 357 10.07 -14.50 4.08
CA PHE A 357 11.08 -14.51 3.03
C PHE A 357 12.25 -15.46 3.36
N THR A 358 12.45 -15.86 4.63
CA THR A 358 13.43 -16.89 5.00
C THR A 358 13.17 -18.26 4.37
N TYR A 359 11.96 -18.49 3.85
CA TYR A 359 11.58 -19.73 3.16
C TYR A 359 11.68 -19.64 1.64
N LEU A 360 12.02 -18.45 1.13
CA LEU A 360 12.12 -18.13 -0.30
C LEU A 360 13.54 -17.74 -0.72
N CYS A 361 14.35 -17.31 0.24
CA CYS A 361 15.73 -16.90 0.02
C CYS A 361 16.56 -17.00 1.32
N ASN A 362 17.89 -16.96 1.21
CA ASN A 362 18.80 -16.90 2.37
C ASN A 362 18.92 -15.46 2.95
N ILE A 363 17.79 -14.78 3.16
CA ILE A 363 17.76 -13.37 3.62
C ILE A 363 18.42 -13.17 4.99
N LEU A 364 18.39 -14.19 5.85
CA LEU A 364 18.96 -14.12 7.19
C LEU A 364 20.49 -14.11 7.16
N GLY A 365 21.11 -14.79 6.19
CA GLY A 365 22.55 -14.70 5.92
C GLY A 365 22.97 -13.34 5.34
N GLN A 366 22.03 -12.57 4.77
CA GLN A 366 22.27 -11.26 4.16
C GLN A 366 21.99 -10.08 5.12
N SER A 367 21.22 -10.27 6.20
CA SER A 367 20.71 -9.17 7.07
C SER A 367 21.04 -9.31 8.57
N ASN A 368 21.84 -10.30 8.98
CA ASN A 368 22.37 -10.46 10.35
C ASN A 368 21.33 -10.57 11.50
N TYR A 369 20.20 -11.26 11.27
CA TYR A 369 19.39 -11.91 12.33
C TYR A 369 18.80 -11.03 13.48
N PRO A 370 17.99 -9.97 13.21
CA PRO A 370 16.97 -9.59 14.19
C PRO A 370 15.54 -10.02 13.80
N HIS A 371 15.19 -10.09 12.51
CA HIS A 371 13.79 -9.99 12.07
C HIS A 371 13.04 -11.31 11.84
N ASN A 372 13.36 -12.36 12.61
CA ASN A 372 12.64 -13.63 12.51
C ASN A 372 11.78 -13.93 13.74
N TYR A 373 10.84 -14.87 13.59
CA TYR A 373 9.92 -15.29 14.65
C TYR A 373 10.53 -16.28 15.64
N SER A 374 11.73 -16.80 15.38
CA SER A 374 12.37 -17.81 16.24
C SER A 374 12.52 -17.33 17.68
N THR A 375 12.71 -18.26 18.61
CA THR A 375 12.98 -17.89 20.03
C THR A 375 14.25 -17.06 20.23
N ARG A 376 15.09 -16.92 19.20
CA ARG A 376 16.29 -16.06 19.17
C ARG A 376 16.09 -14.76 18.38
N GLY A 377 14.94 -14.60 17.72
CA GLY A 377 14.59 -13.42 16.93
C GLY A 377 13.95 -12.32 17.78
N THR A 378 13.67 -11.18 17.13
CA THR A 378 13.09 -9.98 17.76
C THR A 378 11.62 -9.75 17.41
N PHE A 379 11.06 -10.52 16.46
CA PHE A 379 9.66 -10.43 16.08
C PHE A 379 8.80 -11.36 16.94
N ASP A 380 8.54 -10.95 18.18
CA ASP A 380 7.67 -11.68 19.10
C ASP A 380 6.34 -10.92 19.28
N PRO A 381 5.22 -11.40 18.72
CA PRO A 381 3.95 -10.67 18.76
C PRO A 381 3.43 -10.47 20.19
N TYR A 382 3.79 -11.35 21.13
CA TYR A 382 3.40 -11.23 22.54
C TYR A 382 4.19 -10.17 23.30
N LYS A 383 5.34 -9.72 22.78
CA LYS A 383 6.09 -8.59 23.32
C LYS A 383 5.78 -7.31 22.55
N LEU A 384 5.82 -7.40 21.22
CA LEU A 384 5.61 -6.27 20.33
C LEU A 384 4.15 -5.76 20.36
N GLY A 385 3.20 -6.61 20.71
CA GLY A 385 1.79 -6.27 20.84
C GLY A 385 1.38 -5.71 22.20
N VAL A 386 2.29 -5.54 23.16
CA VAL A 386 1.93 -4.99 24.48
C VAL A 386 2.02 -3.46 24.43
N PRO A 387 0.88 -2.73 24.50
CA PRO A 387 0.89 -1.28 24.58
C PRO A 387 1.32 -0.82 25.98
N PRO A 388 1.72 0.45 26.13
CA PRO A 388 2.01 1.06 27.43
C PRO A 388 0.85 0.86 28.42
N GLN A 389 1.15 0.40 29.64
CA GLN A 389 0.18 0.13 30.69
C GLN A 389 0.15 1.30 31.68
N ILE A 390 -1.02 1.90 31.89
CA ILE A 390 -1.19 3.07 32.75
C ILE A 390 -1.79 2.66 34.10
N PHE A 391 -1.11 2.94 35.19
CA PHE A 391 -1.64 2.77 36.54
C PHE A 391 -2.55 3.95 36.94
N TRP A 392 -3.81 3.92 36.48
CA TRP A 392 -4.79 4.99 36.70
C TRP A 392 -4.99 5.44 38.16
N PRO A 393 -4.96 4.55 39.19
CA PRO A 393 -5.03 5.01 40.58
C PRO A 393 -3.86 5.92 40.98
N GLY A 394 -2.67 5.68 40.45
CA GLY A 394 -1.49 6.54 40.64
C GLY A 394 -1.63 7.86 39.89
N VAL A 395 -2.14 7.82 38.66
CA VAL A 395 -2.47 9.02 37.87
C VAL A 395 -3.46 9.91 38.63
N ARG A 396 -4.59 9.38 39.10
CA ARG A 396 -5.62 10.15 39.85
C ARG A 396 -5.06 10.80 41.12
N LYS A 397 -4.18 10.10 41.85
CA LYS A 397 -3.48 10.69 43.01
C LYS A 397 -2.55 11.82 42.61
N CYS A 398 -1.88 11.70 41.47
CA CYS A 398 -1.00 12.73 40.94
C CYS A 398 -1.79 13.93 40.39
N GLU A 399 -2.87 13.69 39.65
CA GLU A 399 -3.83 14.70 39.17
C GLU A 399 -4.39 15.53 40.32
N ALA A 400 -4.78 14.90 41.43
CA ALA A 400 -5.23 15.62 42.63
C ALA A 400 -4.17 16.59 43.16
N ARG A 401 -2.89 16.20 43.14
CA ARG A 401 -1.78 17.10 43.49
C ARG A 401 -1.58 18.19 42.44
N CYS A 402 -1.69 17.89 41.14
CA CYS A 402 -1.61 18.89 40.08
C CYS A 402 -2.68 19.97 40.23
N MET A 403 -3.94 19.59 40.48
CA MET A 403 -5.04 20.52 40.70
C MET A 403 -4.77 21.41 41.91
N GLN A 404 -4.31 20.83 43.02
CA GLN A 404 -3.98 21.59 44.23
C GLN A 404 -2.81 22.56 43.99
N ARG A 405 -1.70 22.09 43.42
CA ARG A 405 -0.51 22.91 43.14
C ARG A 405 -0.77 24.00 42.11
N HIS A 406 -1.67 23.74 41.16
CA HIS A 406 -2.11 24.75 40.20
C HIS A 406 -2.99 25.81 40.86
N HIS A 407 -3.98 25.40 41.66
CA HIS A 407 -4.81 26.31 42.48
C HIS A 407 -3.94 27.16 43.41
N ASP A 408 -2.90 26.55 43.98
CA ASP A 408 -2.01 27.21 44.92
C ASP A 408 -0.93 28.08 44.26
N GLY A 409 -0.85 28.11 42.93
CA GLY A 409 0.16 28.87 42.18
C GLY A 409 1.57 28.24 42.17
N GLU A 410 1.79 27.15 42.89
CA GLU A 410 3.07 26.42 42.96
C GLU A 410 3.50 25.92 41.58
N LEU A 411 2.56 25.32 40.83
CA LEU A 411 2.83 24.75 39.52
C LEU A 411 3.32 25.81 38.53
N PHE A 412 2.80 27.04 38.61
CA PHE A 412 3.23 28.16 37.76
C PHE A 412 4.68 28.54 38.04
N VAL A 413 5.02 28.75 39.31
CA VAL A 413 6.36 29.17 39.75
C VAL A 413 7.40 28.11 39.41
N GLU A 414 7.11 26.85 39.72
CA GLU A 414 8.02 25.73 39.42
C GLU A 414 8.34 25.59 37.93
N THR A 415 7.35 25.84 37.07
CA THR A 415 7.52 25.73 35.60
C THR A 415 8.05 27.01 34.96
N LEU A 416 7.99 28.16 35.65
CA LEU A 416 8.54 29.43 35.19
C LEU A 416 10.07 29.48 35.34
N GLY A 417 10.61 28.91 36.41
CA GLY A 417 12.06 28.89 36.68
C GLY A 417 12.92 28.42 35.50
N PRO A 418 12.65 27.23 34.91
CA PRO A 418 13.37 26.75 33.73
C PRO A 418 13.29 27.66 32.51
N LEU A 419 12.20 28.40 32.32
CA LEU A 419 12.05 29.36 31.21
C LEU A 419 13.03 30.54 31.38
N TYR A 420 13.26 30.99 32.61
CA TYR A 420 14.21 32.06 32.91
C TYR A 420 15.67 31.63 32.79
N MET A 421 15.99 30.34 32.90
CA MET A 421 17.36 29.84 32.71
C MET A 421 17.92 30.17 31.32
N VAL A 422 17.06 30.25 30.30
CA VAL A 422 17.46 30.61 28.93
C VAL A 422 18.01 32.04 28.86
N LEU A 423 17.48 32.95 29.69
CA LEU A 423 17.91 34.36 29.76
C LEU A 423 18.96 34.60 30.85
N GLN A 424 19.15 33.66 31.77
CA GLN A 424 19.98 33.83 32.97
C GLN A 424 21.41 34.27 32.64
N LYS A 425 22.06 33.66 31.63
CA LYS A 425 23.42 34.01 31.23
C LYS A 425 23.52 35.42 30.63
N GLN A 426 22.50 35.85 29.88
CA GLN A 426 22.46 37.19 29.29
C GLN A 426 22.25 38.26 30.38
N ILE A 427 21.35 37.98 31.33
CA ILE A 427 21.07 38.83 32.49
C ILE A 427 22.32 38.94 33.39
N GLU A 428 22.99 37.82 33.66
CA GLU A 428 24.22 37.80 34.48
C GLU A 428 25.33 38.66 33.86
N ASN A 429 25.55 38.55 32.54
CA ASN A 429 26.55 39.36 31.85
C ASN A 429 26.23 40.86 31.93
N GLU A 430 24.97 41.25 31.70
CA GLU A 430 24.57 42.67 31.72
C GLU A 430 24.65 43.27 33.13
N LEU A 431 24.25 42.51 34.16
CA LEU A 431 24.38 42.94 35.54
C LEU A 431 25.86 43.07 35.94
N LYS A 432 26.71 42.13 35.51
CA LYS A 432 28.17 42.17 35.76
C LYS A 432 28.82 43.40 35.13
N GLU A 433 28.44 43.77 33.90
CA GLU A 433 28.91 45.00 33.24
C GLU A 433 28.51 46.27 34.00
N LYS A 434 27.37 46.23 34.71
CA LYS A 434 26.85 47.33 35.53
C LYS A 434 27.32 47.30 36.99
N GLY A 435 28.21 46.37 37.35
CA GLY A 435 28.74 46.22 38.71
C GLY A 435 27.74 45.66 39.72
N ALA A 436 26.66 45.03 39.26
CA ALA A 436 25.65 44.37 40.09
C ALA A 436 25.77 42.84 39.98
N PRO A 437 25.75 42.08 41.08
CA PRO A 437 25.72 40.62 41.02
C PRO A 437 24.29 40.10 40.79
N LEU A 438 24.14 39.02 40.01
CA LEU A 438 22.91 38.24 39.99
C LEU A 438 22.69 37.60 41.39
N PRO A 439 21.46 37.60 41.95
CA PRO A 439 21.19 36.90 43.19
C PRO A 439 21.60 35.42 43.13
N ALA A 440 22.05 34.86 44.25
CA ALA A 440 22.46 33.44 44.33
C ALA A 440 21.30 32.46 43.99
N ALA A 441 20.05 32.89 44.18
CA ALA A 441 18.85 32.15 43.81
C ALA A 441 18.50 32.27 42.30
N GLY A 442 19.27 33.02 41.51
CA GLY A 442 19.01 33.28 40.10
C GLY A 442 18.03 34.45 39.86
N VAL A 443 17.44 34.48 38.66
CA VAL A 443 16.54 35.56 38.21
C VAL A 443 15.19 35.54 38.95
N LEU A 444 14.70 34.35 39.31
CA LEU A 444 13.46 34.16 40.06
C LEU A 444 13.78 33.85 41.53
N THR A 445 13.72 34.87 42.39
CA THR A 445 14.04 34.72 43.82
C THR A 445 12.89 34.08 44.62
N ASP A 446 13.18 33.58 45.83
CA ASP A 446 12.16 32.98 46.72
C ASP A 446 11.05 33.98 47.10
N ASP A 447 11.39 35.25 47.33
CA ASP A 447 10.38 36.29 47.62
C ASP A 447 9.45 36.50 46.42
N MET A 448 10.02 36.56 45.22
CA MET A 448 9.26 36.75 43.98
C MET A 448 8.36 35.57 43.69
N SER A 449 8.89 34.36 43.85
CA SER A 449 8.12 33.10 43.82
C SER A 449 6.93 33.15 44.76
N ALA A 450 7.15 33.53 46.03
CA ALA A 450 6.08 33.63 47.02
C ALA A 450 5.04 34.73 46.68
N ARG A 451 5.46 35.85 46.10
CA ARG A 451 4.56 36.93 45.65
C ARG A 451 3.71 36.51 44.45
N LEU A 452 4.31 35.86 43.44
CA LEU A 452 3.60 35.31 42.28
C LEU A 452 2.59 34.26 42.73
N GLN A 453 3.01 33.34 43.59
CA GLN A 453 2.14 32.31 44.15
C GLN A 453 0.93 32.93 44.86
N ARG A 454 1.13 33.95 45.71
CA ARG A 454 0.04 34.67 46.38
C ARG A 454 -0.92 35.36 45.40
N ALA A 455 -0.40 35.95 44.32
CA ALA A 455 -1.23 36.60 43.30
C ALA A 455 -2.11 35.56 42.57
N LEU A 456 -1.52 34.44 42.16
CA LEU A 456 -2.22 33.34 41.48
C LEU A 456 -3.27 32.70 42.39
N GLN A 457 -2.91 32.42 43.65
CA GLN A 457 -3.82 31.86 44.63
C GLN A 457 -5.06 32.74 44.87
N LYS A 458 -4.89 34.08 44.90
CA LYS A 458 -6.03 35.00 45.04
C LYS A 458 -7.02 34.84 43.89
N PHE A 459 -6.52 34.81 42.66
CA PHE A 459 -7.34 34.57 41.47
C PHE A 459 -7.99 33.18 41.54
N ALA A 460 -7.22 32.13 41.85
CA ALA A 460 -7.72 30.77 41.97
C ALA A 460 -8.83 30.63 43.03
N ASN A 461 -8.71 31.32 44.17
CA ASN A 461 -9.74 31.33 45.21
C ASN A 461 -11.06 31.96 44.74
N ALA A 462 -11.02 32.91 43.80
CA ALA A 462 -12.23 33.46 43.18
C ALA A 462 -12.96 32.44 42.31
N ILE A 463 -12.21 31.52 41.67
CA ILE A 463 -12.74 30.41 40.87
C ILE A 463 -13.22 29.25 41.77
N GLY A 464 -12.56 29.05 42.91
CA GLY A 464 -12.90 28.07 43.92
C GLY A 464 -11.99 26.83 43.92
N LYS A 465 -11.66 26.34 45.12
CA LYS A 465 -10.74 25.22 45.35
C LYS A 465 -11.17 23.93 44.65
N PRO A 466 -10.22 23.02 44.33
CA PRO A 466 -10.55 21.66 43.94
C PRO A 466 -11.42 20.98 45.01
N LYS A 467 -12.54 20.37 44.61
CA LYS A 467 -13.42 19.66 45.54
C LYS A 467 -12.83 18.30 45.87
N LYS A 468 -13.20 17.76 47.04
CA LYS A 468 -12.79 16.41 47.44
C LYS A 468 -13.35 15.39 46.43
N ALA A 469 -12.46 14.62 45.81
CA ALA A 469 -12.77 13.66 44.75
C ALA A 469 -13.38 14.27 43.47
N GLU A 470 -13.16 15.56 43.20
CA GLU A 470 -13.45 16.16 41.90
C GLU A 470 -12.65 15.45 40.81
N ALA A 471 -13.27 15.16 39.66
CA ALA A 471 -12.55 14.66 38.51
C ALA A 471 -11.67 15.76 37.91
N PHE A 472 -10.52 15.39 37.37
CA PHE A 472 -9.59 16.35 36.77
C PHE A 472 -10.24 17.17 35.65
N ASP A 473 -11.01 16.50 34.79
CA ASP A 473 -11.67 17.13 33.65
C ASP A 473 -12.74 18.15 34.09
N ASP A 474 -13.49 17.85 35.16
CA ASP A 474 -14.47 18.78 35.74
C ASP A 474 -13.80 20.04 36.29
N TYR A 475 -12.66 19.89 36.99
CA TYR A 475 -11.89 21.02 37.50
C TYR A 475 -11.31 21.87 36.36
N LEU A 476 -10.75 21.22 35.33
CA LEU A 476 -10.17 21.89 34.18
C LEU A 476 -11.22 22.67 33.38
N GLU A 477 -12.39 22.08 33.12
CA GLU A 477 -13.48 22.75 32.43
C GLU A 477 -13.97 23.96 33.22
N ARG A 478 -14.18 23.78 34.54
CA ARG A 478 -14.55 24.88 35.44
C ARG A 478 -13.51 26.00 35.43
N TRP A 479 -12.22 25.66 35.47
CA TRP A 479 -11.14 26.64 35.43
C TRP A 479 -11.10 27.43 34.12
N ARG A 480 -11.20 26.73 32.97
CA ARG A 480 -11.20 27.35 31.64
C ARG A 480 -12.38 28.29 31.48
N LYS A 481 -13.58 27.83 31.85
CA LYS A 481 -14.79 28.64 31.82
C LYS A 481 -14.65 29.90 32.67
N ALA A 482 -14.21 29.75 33.92
CA ALA A 482 -14.01 30.88 34.82
C ALA A 482 -12.93 31.86 34.33
N SER A 483 -11.91 31.39 33.62
CA SER A 483 -10.83 32.24 33.09
C SER A 483 -11.26 33.11 31.90
N ASP A 484 -12.34 32.73 31.21
CA ASP A 484 -12.91 33.45 30.06
C ASP A 484 -14.21 34.20 30.40
N GLU A 485 -14.85 33.91 31.55
CA GLU A 485 -16.12 34.54 31.95
C GLU A 485 -15.95 35.98 32.46
N PRO A 486 -16.90 36.89 32.14
CA PRO A 486 -16.88 38.28 32.61
C PRO A 486 -16.85 38.42 34.13
N ASP A 487 -17.47 37.48 34.84
CA ASP A 487 -17.62 37.49 36.30
C ASP A 487 -16.26 37.44 37.04
N HIS A 488 -15.22 36.92 36.38
CA HIS A 488 -13.86 36.85 36.92
C HIS A 488 -12.88 37.82 36.24
N ALA A 489 -13.33 38.62 35.27
CA ALA A 489 -12.47 39.52 34.50
C ALA A 489 -11.75 40.55 35.40
N ALA A 490 -12.42 41.05 36.44
CA ALA A 490 -11.82 41.99 37.39
C ALA A 490 -10.70 41.35 38.22
N GLU A 491 -10.86 40.09 38.67
CA GLU A 491 -9.82 39.37 39.41
C GLU A 491 -8.66 38.95 38.49
N ARG A 492 -8.95 38.61 37.23
CA ARG A 492 -7.93 38.35 36.21
C ARG A 492 -7.07 39.58 35.94
N GLN A 493 -7.69 40.76 35.79
CA GLN A 493 -6.95 42.01 35.58
C GLN A 493 -6.02 42.32 36.77
N LYS A 494 -6.48 42.08 38.00
CA LYS A 494 -5.65 42.22 39.20
C LYS A 494 -4.46 41.26 39.21
N LEU A 495 -4.66 40.02 38.76
CA LEU A 495 -3.58 39.04 38.61
C LEU A 495 -2.56 39.50 37.57
N GLU A 496 -2.99 39.86 36.37
CA GLU A 496 -2.13 40.34 35.28
C GLU A 496 -1.32 41.57 35.70
N GLN A 497 -1.96 42.52 36.39
CA GLN A 497 -1.27 43.68 36.96
C GLN A 497 -0.24 43.28 38.01
N SER A 498 -0.61 42.42 38.97
CA SER A 498 0.32 41.97 40.03
C SER A 498 1.53 41.24 39.45
N VAL A 499 1.33 40.39 38.45
CA VAL A 499 2.40 39.67 37.75
C VAL A 499 3.31 40.66 37.01
N THR A 500 2.74 41.64 36.32
CA THR A 500 3.49 42.70 35.62
C THR A 500 4.37 43.50 36.58
N GLU A 501 3.82 43.92 37.72
CA GLU A 501 4.55 44.68 38.74
C GLU A 501 5.74 43.87 39.29
N ILE A 502 5.53 42.58 39.58
CA ILE A 502 6.61 41.69 40.06
C ILE A 502 7.70 41.51 39.00
N ILE A 503 7.34 41.30 37.73
CA ILE A 503 8.34 41.14 36.65
C ILE A 503 9.09 42.45 36.39
N ASP A 504 8.41 43.60 36.48
CA ASP A 504 9.06 44.89 36.29
C ASP A 504 10.15 45.16 37.30
N GLU A 505 9.97 44.68 38.53
CA GLU A 505 11.01 44.71 39.56
C GLU A 505 12.20 43.82 39.19
N ILE A 506 11.98 42.64 38.57
CA ILE A 506 13.07 41.80 38.00
C ILE A 506 13.83 42.58 36.93
N GLY A 507 13.09 43.30 36.08
CA GLY A 507 13.64 44.07 34.96
C GLY A 507 14.37 45.34 35.35
N LEU A 508 14.40 45.74 36.64
CA LEU A 508 15.09 46.94 37.10
C LEU A 508 16.61 46.80 36.87
N GLY A 509 17.16 47.71 36.07
CA GLY A 509 18.59 47.71 35.74
C GLY A 509 18.98 46.84 34.54
N LEU A 510 18.04 46.14 33.90
CA LEU A 510 18.26 45.40 32.64
C LEU A 510 17.99 46.26 31.40
N SER A 511 18.47 45.80 30.25
CA SER A 511 18.22 46.42 28.94
C SER A 511 16.76 46.32 28.55
N VAL A 512 16.33 47.22 27.66
CA VAL A 512 14.96 47.21 27.11
C VAL A 512 14.62 45.85 26.49
N GLU A 513 15.59 45.22 25.81
CA GLU A 513 15.42 43.92 25.17
C GLU A 513 15.24 42.78 26.19
N LEU A 514 16.10 42.67 27.20
CA LEU A 514 15.95 41.62 28.22
C LEU A 514 14.69 41.80 29.06
N LYS A 515 14.34 43.05 29.39
CA LYS A 515 13.08 43.36 30.07
C LYS A 515 11.86 42.95 29.24
N PHE A 516 11.89 43.22 27.93
CA PHE A 516 10.85 42.79 27.00
C PHE A 516 10.76 41.26 26.92
N ASN A 517 11.89 40.56 26.81
CA ASN A 517 11.92 39.10 26.75
C ASN A 517 11.42 38.44 28.03
N LEU A 518 11.76 38.97 29.21
CA LEU A 518 11.24 38.51 30.50
C LEU A 518 9.71 38.66 30.57
N ARG A 519 9.19 39.86 30.26
CA ARG A 519 7.74 40.11 30.21
C ARG A 519 7.05 39.15 29.24
N ARG A 520 7.55 39.03 28.01
CA ARG A 520 6.97 38.15 26.99
C ARG A 520 6.89 36.69 27.46
N LEU A 521 7.97 36.14 28.01
CA LEU A 521 7.99 34.75 28.50
C LEU A 521 6.98 34.53 29.62
N THR A 522 6.89 35.46 30.57
CA THR A 522 6.00 35.30 31.72
C THR A 522 4.55 35.56 31.36
N ASP A 523 4.26 36.49 30.45
CA ASP A 523 2.92 36.71 29.92
C ASP A 523 2.42 35.49 29.13
N GLU A 524 3.29 34.90 28.30
CA GLU A 524 3.00 33.62 27.63
C GLU A 524 2.76 32.49 28.63
N HIS A 525 3.54 32.43 29.70
CA HIS A 525 3.38 31.41 30.76
C HIS A 525 2.12 31.63 31.60
N LEU A 526 1.76 32.89 31.88
CA LEU A 526 0.53 33.28 32.55
C LEU A 526 -0.68 32.92 31.70
N ARG A 527 -0.62 33.17 30.39
CA ARG A 527 -1.63 32.71 29.45
C ARG A 527 -1.79 31.19 29.51
N LYS A 528 -0.70 30.41 29.54
CA LYS A 528 -0.76 28.94 29.70
C LYS A 528 -1.42 28.52 31.01
N HIS A 529 -1.17 29.24 32.10
CA HIS A 529 -1.83 28.99 33.39
C HIS A 529 -3.34 29.23 33.31
N LEU A 530 -3.74 30.37 32.74
CA LEU A 530 -5.15 30.77 32.60
C LEU A 530 -5.95 29.80 31.73
N ILE A 531 -5.43 29.40 30.57
CA ILE A 531 -6.14 28.45 29.69
C ILE A 531 -6.07 26.98 30.17
N GLY A 532 -5.48 26.73 31.33
CA GLY A 532 -5.32 25.39 31.91
C GLY A 532 -4.24 24.53 31.24
N LYS A 533 -3.40 25.08 30.36
CA LYS A 533 -2.34 24.32 29.68
C LYS A 533 -1.30 23.76 30.65
N LEU A 534 -0.99 24.48 31.73
CA LEU A 534 -0.08 23.96 32.76
C LEU A 534 -0.67 22.76 33.52
N LEU A 535 -2.00 22.73 33.73
CA LEU A 535 -2.69 21.57 34.28
C LEU A 535 -2.58 20.38 33.33
N ASP A 536 -2.85 20.59 32.04
CA ASP A 536 -2.74 19.54 31.01
C ASP A 536 -1.32 18.95 30.97
N ASP A 537 -0.29 19.81 31.04
CA ASP A 537 1.12 19.39 31.07
C ASP A 537 1.47 18.60 32.34
N CYS A 538 0.90 19.00 33.48
CA CYS A 538 1.05 18.26 34.73
C CYS A 538 0.35 16.89 34.66
N ARG A 539 -0.85 16.80 34.08
CA ARG A 539 -1.54 15.52 33.84
C ARG A 539 -0.73 14.61 32.91
N ALA A 540 -0.19 15.15 31.82
CA ALA A 540 0.67 14.40 30.92
C ALA A 540 1.89 13.82 31.66
N THR A 541 2.51 14.60 32.54
CA THR A 541 3.61 14.14 33.40
C THR A 541 3.14 13.04 34.38
N CYS A 542 1.96 13.20 34.99
CA CYS A 542 1.38 12.19 35.86
C CYS A 542 1.09 10.87 35.14
N ILE A 543 0.57 10.94 33.91
CA ILE A 543 0.36 9.76 33.07
C ILE A 543 1.72 9.11 32.79
N ALA A 544 2.69 9.86 32.28
CA ALA A 544 4.02 9.36 31.95
C ALA A 544 4.72 8.70 33.15
N SER A 545 4.66 9.30 34.35
CA SER A 545 5.28 8.75 35.56
C SER A 545 4.59 7.51 36.12
N ASN A 546 3.36 7.23 35.67
CA ASN A 546 2.57 6.06 36.06
C ASN A 546 2.32 5.11 34.88
N THR A 547 3.10 5.25 33.81
CA THR A 547 3.05 4.38 32.64
C THR A 547 4.25 3.44 32.66
N ASP A 548 4.00 2.14 32.52
CA ASP A 548 5.03 1.13 32.28
C ASP A 548 4.94 0.64 30.83
N ASP A 549 6.08 0.64 30.14
CA ASP A 549 6.18 0.19 28.75
C ASP A 549 7.43 -0.68 28.57
N PRO A 550 7.36 -1.95 29.01
CA PRO A 550 8.53 -2.82 29.11
C PRO A 550 9.17 -3.18 27.75
N TYR A 551 8.46 -2.92 26.64
CA TYR A 551 8.92 -3.26 25.29
C TYR A 551 9.13 -2.05 24.38
N ARG A 552 9.08 -0.83 24.93
CA ARG A 552 9.33 0.41 24.17
C ARG A 552 10.64 0.37 23.40
N ASP A 553 11.73 0.01 24.08
CA ASP A 553 13.07 0.01 23.50
C ASP A 553 13.19 -1.00 22.35
N LEU A 554 12.49 -2.13 22.45
CA LEU A 554 12.46 -3.13 21.38
C LEU A 554 11.71 -2.61 20.14
N ARG A 555 10.56 -1.96 20.33
CA ARG A 555 9.82 -1.37 19.21
C ARG A 555 10.58 -0.21 18.57
N LEU A 556 11.20 0.66 19.37
CA LEU A 556 12.02 1.77 18.88
C LEU A 556 13.28 1.26 18.14
N PHE A 557 13.93 0.21 18.63
CA PHE A 557 15.03 -0.45 17.92
C PHE A 557 14.61 -0.91 16.53
N LEU A 558 13.49 -1.65 16.44
CA LEU A 558 12.98 -2.14 15.16
C LEU A 558 12.58 -1.02 14.20
N PHE A 559 11.91 0.00 14.72
CA PHE A 559 11.53 1.17 13.93
C PHE A 559 12.74 1.98 13.46
N SER A 560 13.80 2.09 14.27
CA SER A 560 15.02 2.83 13.91
C SER A 560 15.80 2.19 12.75
N LEU A 561 15.55 0.91 12.46
CA LEU A 561 16.13 0.20 11.33
C LEU A 561 15.34 0.43 10.03
N LEU A 562 14.13 1.00 10.10
CA LEU A 562 13.32 1.27 8.91
C LEU A 562 13.82 2.53 8.21
N ARG A 563 13.98 2.41 6.90
CA ARG A 563 14.30 3.52 6.02
C ARG A 563 13.21 4.60 6.04
N LYS A 564 13.63 5.85 6.26
CA LYS A 564 12.77 7.04 6.19
C LYS A 564 12.60 7.53 4.75
N PRO A 565 11.59 8.38 4.49
CA PRO A 565 11.54 9.14 3.25
C PRO A 565 12.82 9.96 3.07
N GLY A 566 13.46 9.84 1.90
CA GLY A 566 14.74 10.47 1.59
C GLY A 566 15.98 9.60 1.85
N GLU A 567 15.82 8.44 2.52
CA GLU A 567 16.93 7.51 2.82
C GLU A 567 17.01 6.34 1.79
N GLU A 568 16.33 6.43 0.63
CA GLU A 568 16.29 5.41 -0.44
C GLU A 568 17.66 5.00 -0.99
N ASN A 569 18.65 5.88 -0.87
CA ASN A 569 20.00 5.64 -1.34
C ASN A 569 21.00 5.39 -0.20
N ASP A 570 20.53 5.52 1.05
CA ASP A 570 21.38 5.37 2.21
C ASP A 570 21.64 3.90 2.55
N PHE A 571 22.92 3.63 2.79
CA PHE A 571 23.40 2.36 3.33
C PHE A 571 24.14 2.62 4.65
N PHE A 572 23.42 2.56 5.76
CA PHE A 572 24.00 2.79 7.08
C PHE A 572 24.69 1.52 7.60
N LEU A 573 25.94 1.65 8.03
CA LEU A 573 26.64 0.64 8.83
C LEU A 573 27.08 1.19 10.22
N ASP A 574 26.81 2.47 10.48
CA ASP A 574 27.32 3.14 11.67
C ASP A 574 26.62 2.73 12.96
N GLY A 575 27.43 2.42 13.96
CA GLY A 575 27.02 2.14 15.32
C GLY A 575 28.26 2.12 16.22
N LYS A 576 28.10 2.30 17.52
CA LYS A 576 29.19 1.97 18.46
C LYS A 576 29.45 0.46 18.34
N PRO A 577 30.69 -0.05 18.38
CA PRO A 577 30.96 -1.49 18.39
C PRO A 577 30.23 -2.26 19.50
N SER A 578 29.81 -1.56 20.56
CA SER A 578 29.00 -2.09 21.66
C SER A 578 27.49 -2.11 21.41
N SER A 579 27.02 -1.56 20.29
CA SER A 579 25.61 -1.53 19.90
C SER A 579 25.22 -2.79 19.13
N ARG A 580 24.03 -3.32 19.40
CA ARG A 580 23.48 -4.47 18.66
C ARG A 580 23.09 -4.15 17.20
N VAL A 581 23.06 -2.87 16.81
CA VAL A 581 22.82 -2.41 15.43
C VAL A 581 24.09 -2.08 14.65
N HIS A 582 25.29 -2.27 15.22
CA HIS A 582 26.52 -1.96 14.52
C HIS A 582 26.67 -2.83 13.26
N ASN A 583 26.93 -2.21 12.10
CA ASN A 583 27.02 -2.86 10.78
C ASN A 583 25.74 -3.58 10.29
N LEU A 584 24.55 -3.05 10.59
CA LEU A 584 23.30 -3.56 9.99
C LEU A 584 22.76 -2.59 8.95
N PRO A 585 22.44 -3.05 7.72
CA PRO A 585 21.78 -2.20 6.74
C PRO A 585 20.34 -1.88 7.15
N LEU A 586 19.79 -0.77 6.63
CA LEU A 586 18.40 -0.41 6.83
C LEU A 586 17.44 -1.37 6.14
N MET A 587 16.21 -1.42 6.66
CA MET A 587 15.13 -2.29 6.21
C MET A 587 14.03 -1.50 5.48
N PRO A 588 13.35 -2.12 4.51
CA PRO A 588 13.61 -3.46 3.97
C PRO A 588 14.91 -3.51 3.14
N LEU A 589 15.72 -4.56 3.32
CA LEU A 589 16.92 -4.81 2.52
C LEU A 589 16.55 -5.50 1.19
N LEU A 590 15.82 -4.75 0.35
CA LEU A 590 15.41 -5.15 -0.99
C LEU A 590 15.76 -4.01 -1.96
N CYS A 591 15.84 -4.32 -3.25
CA CYS A 591 16.11 -3.35 -4.30
C CYS A 591 15.02 -2.27 -4.35
N GLY A 592 15.42 -1.01 -4.53
CA GLY A 592 14.55 0.14 -4.74
C GLY A 592 14.10 0.27 -6.20
N ASP A 593 13.54 1.43 -6.56
CA ASP A 593 12.95 1.65 -7.89
C ASP A 593 14.00 1.93 -8.98
N ASN A 594 15.25 2.24 -8.59
CA ASN A 594 16.37 2.38 -9.51
C ASN A 594 17.73 2.09 -8.83
N PRO A 595 18.09 0.80 -8.69
CA PRO A 595 19.42 0.37 -8.27
C PRO A 595 20.39 0.16 -9.45
N ILE A 596 20.00 0.54 -10.68
CA ILE A 596 20.70 0.13 -11.91
C ILE A 596 21.48 1.29 -12.56
N SER A 597 20.93 2.52 -12.55
CA SER A 597 21.49 3.66 -13.27
C SER A 597 21.73 4.87 -12.37
N ASN A 598 22.66 5.76 -12.75
CA ASN A 598 22.94 7.00 -11.99
C ASN A 598 21.89 8.11 -12.21
N THR A 599 20.89 7.89 -13.06
CA THR A 599 19.84 8.87 -13.34
C THR A 599 18.68 8.66 -12.39
N LEU A 600 18.49 9.56 -11.42
CA LEU A 600 17.49 9.42 -10.34
C LEU A 600 17.65 8.07 -9.60
N PRO A 601 18.77 7.85 -8.89
CA PRO A 601 18.99 6.64 -8.12
C PRO A 601 17.94 6.48 -7.02
N SER A 602 17.47 5.25 -6.84
CA SER A 602 16.63 4.79 -5.74
C SER A 602 17.04 3.35 -5.44
N LYS A 603 18.08 3.21 -4.62
CA LYS A 603 18.84 1.95 -4.49
C LYS A 603 18.08 0.88 -3.72
N PHE A 604 17.37 1.27 -2.67
CA PHE A 604 16.77 0.34 -1.74
C PHE A 604 15.28 0.61 -1.55
N LEU A 605 14.53 -0.46 -1.31
CA LEU A 605 13.11 -0.37 -1.03
C LEU A 605 12.87 0.39 0.28
N ARG A 606 11.76 1.13 0.31
CA ARG A 606 11.16 1.64 1.54
C ARG A 606 9.69 1.26 1.61
N LEU A 607 9.13 1.30 2.82
CA LEU A 607 7.69 1.16 3.03
C LEU A 607 6.94 2.39 2.50
N THR A 608 5.63 2.25 2.26
CA THR A 608 4.77 3.39 1.94
C THR A 608 4.68 4.37 3.11
N GLU A 609 4.25 5.62 2.88
CA GLU A 609 4.13 6.61 3.95
C GLU A 609 3.15 6.15 5.03
N LEU A 610 2.03 5.54 4.63
CA LEU A 610 1.03 4.98 5.52
C LEU A 610 1.60 3.83 6.37
N GLN A 611 2.30 2.86 5.77
CA GLN A 611 2.94 1.77 6.51
C GLN A 611 3.97 2.31 7.50
N TYR A 612 4.84 3.23 7.07
CA TYR A 612 5.84 3.85 7.92
C TYR A 612 5.20 4.62 9.09
N TYR A 613 4.14 5.37 8.81
CA TYR A 613 3.35 6.08 9.82
C TYR A 613 2.73 5.15 10.84
N VAL A 614 2.08 4.06 10.41
CA VAL A 614 1.48 3.04 11.30
C VAL A 614 2.55 2.44 12.23
N LEU A 615 3.71 2.08 11.67
CA LEU A 615 4.83 1.55 12.47
C LEU A 615 5.43 2.61 13.41
N ARG A 616 5.39 3.90 13.05
CA ARG A 616 5.80 4.98 13.95
C ARG A 616 4.87 5.10 15.16
N GLN A 617 3.55 5.01 14.95
CA GLN A 617 2.57 5.03 16.04
C GLN A 617 2.78 3.83 16.97
N TRP A 618 2.97 2.64 16.41
CA TRP A 618 3.31 1.42 17.14
C TRP A 618 4.59 1.56 17.98
N ALA A 619 5.66 2.06 17.37
CA ALA A 619 6.94 2.25 18.04
C ALA A 619 6.84 3.25 19.20
N GLY A 620 6.02 4.30 19.04
CA GLY A 620 5.69 5.26 20.09
C GLY A 620 4.77 4.72 21.19
N GLY A 621 4.26 3.50 21.08
CA GLY A 621 3.31 2.92 22.03
C GLY A 621 1.86 3.41 21.84
N ASN A 622 1.55 4.07 20.72
CA ASN A 622 0.23 4.61 20.43
C ASN A 622 -0.58 3.65 19.56
N PHE A 623 -1.00 2.52 20.11
CA PHE A 623 -1.77 1.50 19.39
C PHE A 623 -2.71 0.74 20.33
N TYR A 624 -3.70 0.06 19.77
CA TYR A 624 -4.58 -0.87 20.48
C TYR A 624 -4.12 -2.31 20.28
N ASN A 625 -4.27 -3.15 21.30
CA ASN A 625 -4.18 -4.60 21.13
C ASN A 625 -5.60 -5.17 21.23
N GLU A 626 -6.07 -5.79 20.16
CA GLU A 626 -7.41 -6.36 20.03
C GLU A 626 -7.78 -7.23 21.24
N ALA A 627 -6.91 -8.16 21.63
CA ALA A 627 -7.17 -9.07 22.75
C ALA A 627 -7.28 -8.35 24.10
N LEU A 628 -6.45 -7.33 24.34
CA LEU A 628 -6.49 -6.56 25.58
C LEU A 628 -7.71 -5.64 25.65
N GLU A 629 -8.24 -5.23 24.49
CA GLU A 629 -9.49 -4.46 24.36
C GLU A 629 -10.75 -5.36 24.36
N GLY A 630 -10.60 -6.69 24.53
CA GLY A 630 -11.71 -7.64 24.60
C GLY A 630 -12.22 -8.14 23.25
N TRP A 631 -11.49 -7.90 22.16
CA TRP A 631 -11.81 -8.39 20.82
C TRP A 631 -11.09 -9.71 20.51
N PRO A 632 -11.63 -10.57 19.63
CA PRO A 632 -10.90 -11.74 19.14
C PRO A 632 -9.62 -11.31 18.41
N ALA A 633 -8.47 -11.81 18.85
CA ALA A 633 -7.22 -11.63 18.11
C ALA A 633 -7.04 -12.76 17.08
N PRO A 634 -6.55 -12.46 15.87
CA PRO A 634 -6.20 -13.50 14.91
C PRO A 634 -5.01 -14.32 15.41
N ASN A 635 -4.77 -15.48 14.78
CA ASN A 635 -3.59 -16.28 15.07
C ASN A 635 -2.33 -15.43 14.77
N PRO A 636 -1.44 -15.16 15.75
CA PRO A 636 -0.21 -14.40 15.50
C PRO A 636 0.70 -15.05 14.46
N TRP A 637 0.57 -16.36 14.24
CA TRP A 637 1.37 -17.10 13.27
C TRP A 637 0.70 -17.23 11.91
N TRP A 638 -0.51 -16.69 11.78
CA TRP A 638 -1.24 -16.52 10.51
C TRP A 638 -2.27 -15.38 10.66
N PRO A 639 -1.87 -14.12 10.47
CA PRO A 639 -2.74 -12.97 10.77
C PRO A 639 -3.75 -12.64 9.67
N TYR A 640 -3.84 -13.47 8.63
CA TYR A 640 -4.78 -13.28 7.53
C TYR A 640 -6.09 -14.00 7.84
N SER A 641 -7.20 -13.40 7.42
CA SER A 641 -8.54 -13.96 7.59
C SER A 641 -8.81 -15.02 6.53
N ASP A 642 -9.50 -16.09 6.92
CA ASP A 642 -10.10 -17.05 5.98
C ASP A 642 -11.58 -16.70 5.68
N ALA A 643 -12.16 -15.74 6.41
CA ALA A 643 -13.57 -15.35 6.28
C ALA A 643 -13.82 -14.61 4.96
N PRO A 644 -14.88 -14.95 4.20
CA PRO A 644 -15.19 -14.29 2.93
C PRO A 644 -15.22 -12.75 3.03
N PRO A 645 -14.82 -12.02 1.97
CA PRO A 645 -14.82 -10.56 1.98
C PRO A 645 -16.17 -9.97 2.39
N ALA A 646 -16.17 -9.13 3.44
CA ALA A 646 -17.39 -8.58 4.02
C ALA A 646 -18.01 -7.42 3.20
N SER A 647 -17.29 -6.88 2.21
CA SER A 647 -17.75 -5.79 1.36
C SER A 647 -17.03 -5.83 0.00
N GLY A 648 -17.56 -5.10 -0.98
CA GLY A 648 -16.87 -4.91 -2.26
C GLY A 648 -15.48 -4.29 -2.10
N ARG A 649 -15.28 -3.38 -1.13
CA ARG A 649 -13.95 -2.82 -0.82
C ARG A 649 -12.99 -3.88 -0.30
N ALA A 650 -13.45 -4.79 0.55
CA ALA A 650 -12.62 -5.90 1.04
C ALA A 650 -12.23 -6.86 -0.10
N LEU A 651 -13.12 -7.07 -1.07
CA LEU A 651 -12.83 -7.85 -2.28
C LEU A 651 -11.80 -7.15 -3.18
N ASP A 652 -11.89 -5.81 -3.34
CA ASP A 652 -10.90 -5.01 -4.08
C ASP A 652 -9.51 -5.12 -3.43
N ALA A 653 -9.44 -4.94 -2.11
CA ALA A 653 -8.24 -5.06 -1.30
C ALA A 653 -7.60 -6.45 -1.40
N GLY A 654 -8.40 -7.51 -1.22
CA GLY A 654 -7.93 -8.88 -1.30
C GLY A 654 -7.34 -9.24 -2.67
N ALA A 655 -7.95 -8.77 -3.76
CA ALA A 655 -7.40 -8.97 -5.11
C ALA A 655 -6.02 -8.30 -5.28
N LEU A 656 -5.87 -7.03 -4.86
CA LEU A 656 -4.62 -6.27 -5.01
C LEU A 656 -3.53 -6.64 -4.00
N SER A 657 -3.88 -7.23 -2.86
CA SER A 657 -2.89 -7.70 -1.89
C SER A 657 -1.95 -8.78 -2.44
N ASN A 658 -2.38 -9.49 -3.48
CA ASN A 658 -1.62 -10.55 -4.15
C ASN A 658 -0.81 -10.05 -5.36
N VAL A 659 -0.63 -8.73 -5.50
CA VAL A 659 0.09 -8.05 -6.58
C VAL A 659 1.25 -7.26 -5.97
N LEU A 660 2.40 -7.21 -6.65
CA LEU A 660 3.56 -6.45 -6.19
C LEU A 660 3.22 -4.96 -6.05
N GLY A 661 3.56 -4.33 -4.91
CA GLY A 661 3.44 -2.88 -4.71
C GLY A 661 4.75 -2.11 -4.83
N GLY A 662 5.88 -2.81 -4.87
CA GLY A 662 7.17 -2.21 -5.12
C GLY A 662 8.33 -3.12 -4.71
N SER A 663 9.54 -2.86 -5.19
CA SER A 663 9.90 -1.75 -6.09
C SER A 663 9.37 -1.90 -7.53
N PHE A 664 9.35 -0.80 -8.28
CA PHE A 664 8.88 -0.73 -9.66
C PHE A 664 10.03 -0.53 -10.66
N CYS A 665 10.80 -1.60 -10.90
CA CYS A 665 11.90 -1.60 -11.85
C CYS A 665 11.92 -2.85 -12.79
N PRO A 666 10.90 -3.07 -13.64
CA PRO A 666 9.68 -2.27 -13.79
C PRO A 666 8.58 -2.60 -12.78
N GLY A 667 8.69 -3.73 -12.08
CA GLY A 667 7.69 -4.27 -11.17
C GLY A 667 7.37 -5.72 -11.53
N GLY A 668 6.30 -6.26 -10.98
CA GLY A 668 5.85 -7.63 -11.26
C GLY A 668 4.77 -7.66 -12.32
N GLU A 669 3.51 -7.56 -11.89
CA GLU A 669 2.37 -7.53 -12.81
C GLU A 669 2.22 -6.18 -13.54
N ILE A 670 2.50 -5.10 -12.82
CA ILE A 670 2.36 -3.69 -13.24
C ILE A 670 3.42 -2.84 -12.54
N GLY A 671 3.61 -1.59 -13.00
CA GLY A 671 4.67 -0.71 -12.53
C GLY A 671 4.20 0.58 -11.84
N TRP A 672 5.11 1.56 -11.78
CA TRP A 672 4.94 2.83 -11.05
C TRP A 672 3.74 3.68 -11.47
N VAL A 673 3.12 3.42 -12.63
CA VAL A 673 1.93 4.17 -13.10
C VAL A 673 0.79 4.13 -12.07
N MET A 674 0.75 3.08 -11.25
CA MET A 674 -0.23 2.90 -10.18
C MET A 674 -0.13 3.94 -9.07
N ARG A 675 1.03 4.59 -8.90
CA ARG A 675 1.24 5.70 -7.94
C ARG A 675 0.72 7.04 -8.46
N ASN A 676 0.36 7.13 -9.75
CA ASN A 676 -0.09 8.39 -10.33
C ASN A 676 -1.59 8.62 -10.04
N PRO A 677 -1.98 9.63 -9.23
CA PRO A 677 -3.38 9.87 -8.90
C PRO A 677 -4.25 10.17 -10.13
N ALA A 678 -3.69 10.65 -11.24
CA ALA A 678 -4.44 10.98 -12.45
C ALA A 678 -5.07 9.77 -13.16
N ILE A 679 -4.56 8.56 -12.94
CA ILE A 679 -5.12 7.34 -13.55
C ILE A 679 -6.30 6.77 -12.78
N TRP A 680 -6.68 7.39 -11.66
CA TRP A 680 -7.74 6.90 -10.78
C TRP A 680 -8.96 7.82 -10.86
N ARG A 681 -10.14 7.22 -11.02
CA ARG A 681 -11.41 7.94 -10.88
C ARG A 681 -11.74 8.16 -9.40
N GLN A 682 -11.39 7.18 -8.59
CA GLN A 682 -11.43 7.15 -7.12
C GLN A 682 -10.54 5.97 -6.66
N PRO A 683 -10.18 5.86 -5.38
CA PRO A 683 -9.38 4.73 -4.90
C PRO A 683 -9.99 3.38 -5.30
N TYR A 684 -9.15 2.46 -5.81
CA TYR A 684 -9.53 1.16 -6.37
C TYR A 684 -10.39 1.19 -7.65
N ARG A 685 -10.50 2.33 -8.35
CA ARG A 685 -11.16 2.42 -9.66
C ARG A 685 -10.34 3.22 -10.66
N ILE A 686 -9.90 2.53 -11.71
CA ILE A 686 -9.18 3.14 -12.82
C ILE A 686 -10.09 4.13 -13.56
N LYS A 687 -9.54 5.29 -13.88
CA LYS A 687 -10.13 6.25 -14.82
C LYS A 687 -9.88 5.72 -16.23
N ALA A 688 -10.86 5.03 -16.78
CA ALA A 688 -10.81 4.52 -18.15
C ALA A 688 -11.15 5.64 -19.16
N ASP A 689 -10.70 5.49 -20.41
CA ASP A 689 -11.06 6.37 -21.54
C ASP A 689 -12.49 6.05 -22.04
N PRO A 690 -13.44 7.01 -21.99
CA PRO A 690 -14.84 6.78 -22.36
C PRO A 690 -15.06 6.16 -23.73
N ASN A 691 -14.15 6.35 -24.69
CA ASN A 691 -14.28 5.75 -26.02
C ASN A 691 -14.10 4.22 -26.01
N PHE A 692 -13.47 3.67 -24.97
CA PHE A 692 -13.07 2.26 -24.89
C PHE A 692 -13.81 1.46 -23.81
N TYR A 693 -14.64 2.10 -22.96
CA TYR A 693 -15.45 1.40 -21.96
C TYR A 693 -16.98 1.64 -22.09
N VAL A 694 -17.46 2.25 -23.18
CA VAL A 694 -18.90 2.35 -23.46
C VAL A 694 -19.39 1.17 -24.30
N PHE A 695 -20.64 0.77 -24.11
CA PHE A 695 -21.35 -0.08 -25.07
C PHE A 695 -21.63 0.73 -26.35
N GLY A 696 -21.60 0.09 -27.53
CA GLY A 696 -21.80 0.78 -28.82
C GLY A 696 -23.14 1.53 -28.96
N GLN A 697 -24.13 1.19 -28.13
CA GLN A 697 -25.28 2.03 -27.82
C GLN A 697 -25.41 2.19 -26.31
N THR A 698 -25.76 3.39 -25.85
CA THR A 698 -26.17 3.63 -24.46
C THR A 698 -27.39 2.77 -24.10
N ALA A 699 -27.57 2.43 -22.82
CA ALA A 699 -28.77 1.72 -22.37
C ALA A 699 -30.08 2.39 -22.86
N ALA A 700 -30.14 3.72 -22.89
CA ALA A 700 -31.29 4.47 -23.41
C ALA A 700 -31.54 4.21 -24.91
N GLN A 701 -30.49 4.25 -25.73
CA GLN A 701 -30.58 3.95 -27.17
C GLN A 701 -30.97 2.48 -27.41
N ALA A 702 -30.38 1.54 -26.66
CA ALA A 702 -30.73 0.12 -26.74
C ALA A 702 -32.21 -0.12 -26.37
N ASN A 703 -32.70 0.58 -25.34
CA ASN A 703 -34.11 0.55 -24.96
C ASN A 703 -35.03 1.10 -26.07
N GLN A 704 -34.59 2.10 -26.85
CA GLN A 704 -35.35 2.67 -27.98
C GLN A 704 -35.31 1.81 -29.24
N ASN A 705 -34.18 1.15 -29.53
CA ASN A 705 -33.93 0.41 -30.78
C ASN A 705 -34.31 -1.08 -30.71
N LYS A 706 -34.88 -1.53 -29.59
CA LYS A 706 -35.18 -2.94 -29.33
C LYS A 706 -35.98 -3.59 -30.48
N GLY A 707 -35.45 -4.70 -31.00
CA GLY A 707 -36.08 -5.48 -32.07
C GLY A 707 -35.84 -4.96 -33.49
N ARG A 708 -35.06 -3.88 -33.67
CA ARG A 708 -34.71 -3.32 -34.99
C ARG A 708 -33.28 -3.63 -35.43
N ILE A 709 -32.39 -3.91 -34.49
CA ILE A 709 -30.96 -4.17 -34.71
C ILE A 709 -30.57 -5.39 -33.86
N PRO A 710 -29.81 -6.36 -34.39
CA PRO A 710 -29.24 -7.46 -33.62
C PRO A 710 -28.41 -6.99 -32.42
N GLU A 711 -28.45 -7.74 -31.32
CA GLU A 711 -27.78 -7.36 -30.06
C GLU A 711 -26.26 -7.22 -30.16
N ILE A 712 -25.66 -8.00 -31.05
CA ILE A 712 -24.21 -7.98 -31.28
C ILE A 712 -23.74 -6.68 -31.94
N ASP A 713 -24.59 -6.04 -32.76
CA ASP A 713 -24.21 -4.88 -33.56
C ASP A 713 -24.11 -3.59 -32.73
N TYR A 714 -24.85 -3.50 -31.63
CA TYR A 714 -24.76 -2.34 -30.73
C TYR A 714 -23.91 -2.57 -29.49
N SER A 715 -23.44 -3.79 -29.24
CA SER A 715 -22.55 -4.08 -28.10
C SER A 715 -21.07 -3.93 -28.43
N THR A 716 -20.68 -3.96 -29.72
CA THR A 716 -19.29 -4.15 -30.16
C THR A 716 -18.66 -3.03 -31.02
N TYR A 717 -19.40 -1.98 -31.40
CA TYR A 717 -18.89 -0.98 -32.36
C TYR A 717 -17.96 0.08 -31.72
N THR A 718 -16.80 0.30 -32.35
CA THR A 718 -15.86 1.41 -32.11
C THR A 718 -15.16 1.78 -33.42
N THR A 719 -14.90 3.06 -33.67
CA THR A 719 -14.24 3.55 -34.89
C THR A 719 -12.77 3.89 -34.70
N ASP A 720 -12.32 4.00 -33.45
CA ASP A 720 -11.03 4.60 -33.11
C ASP A 720 -10.00 3.53 -32.78
N ALA A 721 -8.79 3.71 -33.33
CA ALA A 721 -7.65 2.86 -33.00
C ALA A 721 -7.10 3.19 -31.60
N LEU A 722 -6.55 2.19 -30.91
CA LEU A 722 -5.84 2.41 -29.66
C LEU A 722 -4.65 3.35 -29.86
N SER A 723 -4.48 4.30 -28.93
CA SER A 723 -3.42 5.30 -29.01
C SER A 723 -2.02 4.72 -28.77
N LEU A 724 -1.04 5.30 -29.49
CA LEU A 724 0.40 5.07 -29.31
C LEU A 724 1.02 5.97 -28.22
N THR A 725 0.20 6.75 -27.52
CA THR A 725 0.60 7.69 -26.45
C THR A 725 -0.28 7.46 -25.20
N SER A 726 -0.13 8.29 -24.17
CA SER A 726 -1.02 8.30 -23.00
C SER A 726 -1.67 9.67 -22.87
N ASN A 727 -2.94 9.71 -22.46
CA ASN A 727 -3.61 10.93 -22.03
C ASN A 727 -4.41 10.66 -20.75
N PHE A 728 -3.81 10.98 -19.59
CA PHE A 728 -4.42 10.73 -18.28
C PHE A 728 -5.61 11.66 -17.98
N ASP A 729 -5.74 12.79 -18.70
CA ASP A 729 -6.91 13.67 -18.56
C ASP A 729 -8.17 13.01 -19.15
N ILE A 730 -8.03 12.21 -20.20
CA ILE A 730 -9.12 11.42 -20.77
C ILE A 730 -9.32 10.13 -19.98
N GLY A 731 -8.23 9.37 -19.75
CA GLY A 731 -8.25 8.10 -19.04
C GLY A 731 -7.41 7.03 -19.76
N LEU A 732 -7.31 5.86 -19.13
CA LEU A 732 -6.56 4.73 -19.65
C LEU A 732 -7.34 3.94 -20.70
N GLN A 733 -6.62 3.46 -21.71
CA GLN A 733 -7.11 2.57 -22.76
C GLN A 733 -6.65 1.12 -22.52
N PRO A 734 -7.26 0.12 -23.19
CA PRO A 734 -6.76 -1.25 -23.18
C PRO A 734 -5.24 -1.33 -23.39
N GLY A 735 -4.55 -2.11 -22.55
CA GLY A 735 -3.10 -2.30 -22.57
C GLY A 735 -2.26 -1.21 -21.88
N ASP A 736 -2.88 -0.17 -21.31
CA ASP A 736 -2.14 0.96 -20.74
C ASP A 736 -1.50 0.68 -19.37
N LEU A 737 -1.99 -0.29 -18.59
CA LEU A 737 -1.36 -0.63 -17.29
C LEU A 737 -0.11 -1.50 -17.45
N THR A 738 -0.02 -2.34 -18.49
CA THR A 738 1.08 -3.29 -18.67
C THR A 738 2.12 -2.85 -19.70
N LYS A 739 1.87 -1.80 -20.49
CA LYS A 739 2.77 -1.39 -21.60
C LYS A 739 4.18 -0.97 -21.19
N SER A 740 4.36 -0.47 -19.98
CA SER A 740 5.68 -0.08 -19.44
C SER A 740 6.49 -1.28 -18.93
N MET A 741 5.85 -2.44 -18.74
CA MET A 741 6.52 -3.65 -18.30
C MET A 741 7.45 -4.21 -19.38
N SER A 742 8.32 -5.11 -18.98
CA SER A 742 9.26 -5.83 -19.84
C SER A 742 8.58 -6.54 -21.01
N VAL A 743 9.28 -6.58 -22.15
CA VAL A 743 8.90 -7.40 -23.31
C VAL A 743 10.11 -8.24 -23.78
N PRO A 744 10.02 -9.57 -23.72
CA PRO A 744 8.94 -10.35 -23.12
C PRO A 744 9.01 -10.34 -21.57
N TRP A 745 7.91 -10.64 -20.87
CA TRP A 745 7.90 -10.67 -19.39
C TRP A 745 8.87 -11.69 -18.77
N GLN A 746 9.20 -12.78 -19.48
CA GLN A 746 10.06 -13.84 -18.97
C GLN A 746 11.51 -13.40 -18.74
N SER A 747 12.04 -12.43 -19.50
CA SER A 747 13.41 -11.93 -19.30
C SER A 747 13.52 -11.20 -17.98
N ASP A 748 12.57 -10.31 -17.71
CA ASP A 748 12.47 -9.62 -16.43
C ASP A 748 12.26 -10.60 -15.29
N PHE A 749 11.30 -11.53 -15.42
CA PHE A 749 11.06 -12.54 -14.40
C PHE A 749 12.30 -13.38 -14.06
N ASN A 750 13.18 -13.65 -15.03
CA ASN A 750 14.45 -14.33 -14.76
C ASN A 750 15.44 -13.43 -13.99
N GLU A 751 15.57 -12.17 -14.41
CA GLU A 751 16.45 -11.14 -13.86
C GLU A 751 15.98 -10.58 -12.50
N CYS A 752 14.74 -10.84 -12.10
CA CYS A 752 14.15 -10.54 -10.80
C CYS A 752 14.73 -11.39 -9.64
N SER A 753 16.04 -11.63 -9.62
CA SER A 753 16.77 -12.38 -8.59
C SER A 753 17.52 -11.44 -7.65
N THR A 754 18.78 -11.13 -7.98
CA THR A 754 19.66 -10.27 -7.19
C THR A 754 20.22 -9.15 -8.07
N GLN A 755 20.57 -8.04 -7.42
CA GLN A 755 21.23 -6.91 -8.03
C GLN A 755 22.49 -6.60 -7.21
N PRO A 756 23.69 -6.55 -7.82
CA PRO A 756 24.84 -5.92 -7.21
C PRO A 756 24.62 -4.41 -7.16
N ILE A 757 24.42 -3.86 -5.95
CA ILE A 757 24.22 -2.43 -5.72
C ILE A 757 25.52 -1.82 -5.21
N ASP A 758 25.99 -0.75 -5.84
CA ASP A 758 27.10 0.04 -5.32
C ASP A 758 26.67 0.81 -4.06
N ILE A 759 27.42 0.66 -2.97
CA ILE A 759 27.16 1.31 -1.67
C ILE A 759 28.31 2.26 -1.27
N THR A 760 29.19 2.59 -2.21
CA THR A 760 30.33 3.47 -2.00
C THR A 760 29.87 4.93 -1.88
N TYR A 761 28.97 5.34 -2.76
CA TYR A 761 28.39 6.68 -2.80
C TYR A 761 26.89 6.59 -2.90
N GLU A 762 26.18 7.41 -2.13
CA GLU A 762 24.71 7.46 -2.10
C GLU A 762 24.12 7.60 -3.51
N GLU A 763 24.55 8.59 -4.29
CA GLU A 763 23.90 8.93 -5.56
C GLU A 763 24.37 8.10 -6.78
N TRP A 764 25.35 7.20 -6.63
CA TRP A 764 25.95 6.50 -7.78
C TRP A 764 25.73 4.99 -7.71
N ASN A 765 24.95 4.46 -8.66
CA ASN A 765 24.81 3.02 -8.89
C ASN A 765 25.99 2.43 -9.69
N LYS A 766 26.68 3.27 -10.47
CA LYS A 766 27.83 2.90 -11.31
C LYS A 766 28.94 3.92 -11.11
N ILE A 767 30.07 3.48 -10.56
CA ILE A 767 31.32 4.25 -10.54
C ILE A 767 31.85 4.33 -11.98
N ASN A 768 32.32 5.51 -12.41
CA ASN A 768 32.57 5.91 -13.80
C ASN A 768 33.00 4.75 -14.73
N PRO A 769 32.11 4.25 -15.62
CA PRO A 769 32.44 3.15 -16.51
C PRO A 769 33.51 3.53 -17.56
N ASP A 770 33.76 4.83 -17.77
CA ASP A 770 34.60 5.38 -18.84
C ASP A 770 35.96 5.91 -18.36
N ALA A 771 36.32 5.73 -17.08
CA ALA A 771 37.65 6.08 -16.55
C ALA A 771 38.56 4.85 -16.47
N PRO A 772 39.31 4.48 -17.53
CA PRO A 772 40.18 3.30 -17.54
C PRO A 772 41.40 3.39 -16.59
N VAL A 773 41.49 4.42 -15.75
CA VAL A 773 42.70 4.74 -14.94
C VAL A 773 42.41 5.00 -13.46
N ASP A 774 41.15 4.98 -13.00
CA ASP A 774 40.84 5.24 -11.59
C ASP A 774 40.92 3.97 -10.73
N SER A 775 42.14 3.44 -10.63
CA SER A 775 42.43 2.25 -9.80
C SER A 775 42.17 2.48 -8.31
N LEU A 776 42.06 3.74 -7.86
CA LEU A 776 41.71 4.05 -6.47
C LEU A 776 40.22 3.84 -6.24
N MET A 777 39.35 4.43 -7.07
CA MET A 777 37.90 4.22 -6.96
C MET A 777 37.52 2.75 -7.12
N GLN A 778 38.17 2.01 -8.03
CA GLN A 778 37.92 0.58 -8.16
C GLN A 778 38.32 -0.21 -6.91
N ARG A 779 39.40 0.18 -6.22
CA ARG A 779 39.83 -0.47 -4.97
C ARG A 779 38.93 -0.14 -3.79
N GLU A 780 38.33 1.05 -3.79
CA GLU A 780 37.45 1.51 -2.72
C GLU A 780 35.98 1.14 -2.95
N GLN A 781 35.62 0.68 -4.15
CA GLN A 781 34.27 0.27 -4.51
C GLN A 781 33.75 -0.81 -3.57
N ARG A 782 32.56 -0.57 -3.02
CA ARG A 782 31.82 -1.50 -2.17
C ARG A 782 30.51 -1.84 -2.86
N VAL A 783 30.25 -3.13 -3.02
CA VAL A 783 29.03 -3.65 -3.63
C VAL A 783 28.31 -4.54 -2.63
N TRP A 784 26.99 -4.40 -2.57
CA TRP A 784 26.12 -5.26 -1.79
C TRP A 784 25.14 -5.99 -2.71
N GLU A 785 25.14 -7.31 -2.67
CA GLU A 785 24.15 -8.12 -3.39
C GLU A 785 22.80 -8.01 -2.68
N THR A 786 21.81 -7.46 -3.37
CA THR A 786 20.48 -7.16 -2.81
C THR A 786 19.40 -7.87 -3.63
N LEU A 787 18.38 -8.39 -2.96
CA LEU A 787 17.28 -9.13 -3.62
C LEU A 787 16.24 -8.19 -4.23
N TRP A 788 15.60 -8.62 -5.33
CA TRP A 788 14.43 -7.93 -5.91
C TRP A 788 13.14 -8.29 -5.15
N TRP A 789 12.41 -9.32 -5.59
CA TRP A 789 11.08 -9.66 -5.07
C TRP A 789 10.95 -11.16 -4.76
N PRO A 790 11.50 -11.65 -3.62
CA PRO A 790 11.47 -13.08 -3.28
C PRO A 790 10.09 -13.74 -3.28
N ALA A 791 9.02 -13.01 -2.94
CA ALA A 791 7.64 -13.53 -2.98
C ALA A 791 7.06 -13.65 -4.41
N HIS A 792 7.60 -12.93 -5.39
CA HIS A 792 7.26 -13.11 -6.80
C HIS A 792 8.16 -14.15 -7.48
N ARG A 793 9.47 -14.03 -7.23
CA ARG A 793 10.54 -14.84 -7.82
C ARG A 793 11.43 -15.34 -6.67
N PRO A 794 11.16 -16.53 -6.12
CA PRO A 794 11.98 -17.08 -5.03
C PRO A 794 13.37 -17.48 -5.54
N MET A 795 14.35 -17.50 -4.65
CA MET A 795 15.72 -17.92 -4.94
C MET A 795 15.94 -19.39 -4.62
N GLN A 796 15.39 -19.83 -3.49
CA GLN A 796 15.48 -21.18 -3.01
C GLN A 796 14.14 -21.64 -2.44
N ALA A 797 13.93 -22.95 -2.40
CA ALA A 797 12.74 -23.54 -1.81
C ALA A 797 13.05 -24.88 -1.14
N PHE A 798 12.33 -25.21 -0.07
CA PHE A 798 12.45 -26.51 0.57
C PHE A 798 11.84 -27.61 -0.30
N GLN A 799 12.62 -28.65 -0.53
CA GLN A 799 12.22 -29.84 -1.28
C GLN A 799 12.56 -31.09 -0.49
N GLN A 800 11.70 -32.10 -0.56
CA GLN A 800 11.98 -33.39 0.04
C GLN A 800 12.86 -34.22 -0.90
N THR A 801 14.00 -34.66 -0.38
CA THR A 801 14.91 -35.57 -1.09
C THR A 801 14.36 -36.99 -1.14
N ALA A 802 14.91 -37.84 -2.00
CA ALA A 802 14.55 -39.26 -2.08
C ALA A 802 14.73 -40.02 -0.75
N ALA A 803 15.61 -39.54 0.14
CA ALA A 803 15.82 -40.09 1.48
C ALA A 803 14.79 -39.60 2.51
N GLY A 804 13.81 -38.77 2.12
CA GLY A 804 12.79 -38.20 3.00
C GLY A 804 13.23 -36.93 3.75
N ASN A 805 14.49 -36.51 3.62
CA ASN A 805 15.01 -35.30 4.27
C ASN A 805 14.61 -34.05 3.49
N TRP A 806 14.32 -32.96 4.21
CA TRP A 806 14.08 -31.64 3.63
C TRP A 806 15.40 -30.91 3.33
N THR A 807 15.52 -30.31 2.15
CA THR A 807 16.70 -29.55 1.73
C THR A 807 16.29 -28.27 1.04
N PHE A 808 16.99 -27.18 1.34
CA PHE A 808 16.78 -25.88 0.71
C PHE A 808 17.62 -25.80 -0.57
N LEU A 809 16.96 -25.83 -1.72
CA LEU A 809 17.60 -25.96 -3.03
C LEU A 809 17.27 -24.76 -3.92
N ASP A 810 18.11 -24.50 -4.91
CA ASP A 810 17.84 -23.53 -5.97
C ASP A 810 16.47 -23.79 -6.60
N TRP A 811 15.67 -22.73 -6.69
CA TRP A 811 14.32 -22.79 -7.23
C TRP A 811 14.33 -22.89 -8.77
N THR A 812 15.28 -22.23 -9.43
CA THR A 812 15.44 -22.15 -10.90
C THR A 812 16.69 -22.88 -11.42
N PRO A 813 16.93 -24.16 -11.09
CA PRO A 813 18.18 -24.84 -11.40
C PRO A 813 18.48 -24.84 -12.89
N GLY A 814 19.62 -24.28 -13.28
CA GLY A 814 20.08 -24.22 -14.67
C GLY A 814 19.36 -23.23 -15.56
N VAL A 815 18.70 -22.21 -14.99
CA VAL A 815 18.30 -20.98 -15.70
C VAL A 815 19.12 -19.83 -15.09
N PRO A 816 20.27 -19.47 -15.69
CA PRO A 816 21.16 -18.45 -15.12
C PRO A 816 20.59 -17.02 -15.32
N GLN A 817 20.96 -16.09 -14.44
CA GLN A 817 20.65 -14.66 -14.59
C GLN A 817 21.55 -14.04 -15.68
N THR A 818 21.15 -14.21 -16.94
CA THR A 818 21.86 -13.82 -18.16
C THR A 818 20.88 -13.79 -19.32
N ALA A 819 21.19 -13.07 -20.39
CA ALA A 819 20.46 -13.11 -21.66
C ALA A 819 20.12 -14.52 -22.19
N ALA A 820 21.04 -15.49 -22.06
CA ALA A 820 20.78 -16.87 -22.46
C ALA A 820 19.77 -17.59 -21.54
N GLY A 821 19.81 -17.26 -20.24
CA GLY A 821 18.82 -17.73 -19.28
C GLY A 821 17.46 -17.06 -19.45
N ASP A 822 17.42 -15.79 -19.84
CA ASP A 822 16.19 -15.07 -20.19
C ASP A 822 15.49 -15.74 -21.37
N LEU A 823 16.26 -16.03 -22.42
CA LEU A 823 15.74 -16.77 -23.58
C LEU A 823 15.28 -18.18 -23.18
N LYS A 824 15.98 -18.85 -22.26
CA LYS A 824 15.56 -20.14 -21.73
C LYS A 824 14.27 -20.03 -20.92
N MET A 825 14.09 -18.96 -20.14
CA MET A 825 12.90 -18.72 -19.33
C MET A 825 11.65 -18.58 -20.21
N VAL A 826 11.76 -18.01 -21.42
CA VAL A 826 10.68 -17.97 -22.42
C VAL A 826 10.05 -19.35 -22.65
N THR A 827 10.86 -20.42 -22.67
CA THR A 827 10.38 -21.78 -22.94
C THR A 827 10.18 -22.66 -21.70
N GLU A 828 10.79 -22.30 -20.56
CA GLU A 828 10.91 -23.19 -19.40
C GLU A 828 10.17 -22.70 -18.14
N TRP A 829 9.59 -21.49 -18.14
CA TRP A 829 8.89 -20.91 -16.97
C TRP A 829 7.84 -21.86 -16.36
N TRP A 830 7.09 -22.57 -17.20
CA TRP A 830 6.02 -23.48 -16.78
C TRP A 830 6.51 -24.74 -16.05
N ARG A 831 7.82 -25.05 -16.13
CA ARG A 831 8.42 -26.18 -15.42
C ARG A 831 8.76 -25.89 -13.97
N LEU A 832 8.84 -24.61 -13.60
CA LEU A 832 9.17 -24.19 -12.24
C LEU A 832 8.12 -24.70 -11.23
N PRO A 833 8.53 -25.06 -10.00
CA PRO A 833 7.59 -25.49 -8.97
C PRO A 833 6.86 -24.29 -8.35
N PHE A 834 5.65 -24.53 -7.88
CA PHE A 834 4.97 -23.61 -6.96
C PHE A 834 5.51 -23.81 -5.54
N ILE A 835 5.41 -22.79 -4.68
CA ILE A 835 5.71 -22.88 -3.25
C ILE A 835 4.43 -22.62 -2.47
N ILE A 836 4.03 -23.60 -1.67
CA ILE A 836 2.84 -23.54 -0.83
C ILE A 836 3.19 -23.78 0.63
N ARG A 837 2.28 -23.44 1.53
CA ARG A 837 2.31 -23.89 2.93
C ARG A 837 2.35 -25.40 2.96
N ASN A 838 3.21 -25.92 3.82
CA ASN A 838 3.35 -27.36 4.00
C ASN A 838 2.15 -27.89 4.80
N PRO A 839 1.31 -28.78 4.24
CA PRO A 839 0.14 -29.30 4.95
C PRO A 839 0.50 -30.11 6.21
N ALA A 840 1.75 -30.56 6.32
CA ALA A 840 2.25 -31.25 7.52
C ALA A 840 2.73 -30.27 8.62
N TYR A 841 2.70 -28.96 8.37
CA TYR A 841 3.08 -27.92 9.33
C TYR A 841 1.83 -27.24 9.91
N ASP A 842 1.60 -27.38 11.21
CA ASP A 842 0.44 -26.79 11.87
C ASP A 842 0.76 -25.40 12.43
N PHE A 843 0.33 -24.35 11.72
CA PHE A 843 0.50 -22.95 12.13
C PHE A 843 -0.31 -22.56 13.39
N THR A 844 -1.21 -23.41 13.88
CA THR A 844 -2.04 -23.12 15.07
C THR A 844 -1.38 -23.59 16.37
N THR A 845 -0.61 -24.67 16.31
CA THR A 845 0.04 -25.26 17.49
C THR A 845 1.56 -25.13 17.49
N THR A 846 2.19 -24.94 16.31
CA THR A 846 3.65 -24.93 16.20
C THR A 846 4.20 -23.57 16.64
N LYS A 847 4.86 -23.55 17.80
CA LYS A 847 5.62 -22.39 18.27
C LYS A 847 6.90 -22.22 17.45
N PRO A 848 7.44 -21.00 17.34
CA PRO A 848 8.73 -20.79 16.71
C PRO A 848 9.82 -21.63 17.35
N THR A 849 10.68 -22.23 16.52
CA THR A 849 11.73 -23.14 16.99
C THR A 849 12.95 -22.36 17.50
N SER A 850 13.84 -23.04 18.23
CA SER A 850 15.16 -22.51 18.62
C SER A 850 16.23 -22.68 17.53
N SER A 851 15.96 -23.57 16.56
CA SER A 851 16.82 -23.87 15.42
C SER A 851 15.96 -23.89 14.14
N PRO A 852 15.92 -22.79 13.37
CA PRO A 852 15.30 -22.78 12.05
C PRO A 852 16.19 -23.49 11.01
N PRO A 853 15.62 -24.03 9.92
CA PRO A 853 14.19 -24.15 9.63
C PRO A 853 13.53 -25.24 10.50
N ALA A 854 12.22 -25.11 10.75
CA ALA A 854 11.46 -26.18 11.38
C ALA A 854 11.41 -27.43 10.49
N THR A 855 11.21 -28.61 11.08
CA THR A 855 11.01 -29.87 10.36
C THR A 855 9.65 -30.46 10.77
N PRO A 856 8.69 -30.61 9.83
CA PRO A 856 8.76 -30.19 8.43
C PRO A 856 8.85 -28.65 8.28
N PRO A 857 9.38 -28.13 7.15
CA PRO A 857 9.46 -26.69 6.91
C PRO A 857 8.06 -26.11 6.69
N PRO A 858 7.78 -24.85 7.07
CA PRO A 858 6.47 -24.22 6.92
C PRO A 858 6.00 -24.06 5.47
N TYR A 859 6.93 -23.96 4.53
CA TYR A 859 6.67 -23.89 3.09
C TYR A 859 7.47 -24.96 2.35
N MET A 860 6.92 -25.45 1.25
CA MET A 860 7.54 -26.48 0.40
C MET A 860 7.30 -26.22 -1.07
N ALA A 861 8.26 -26.61 -1.92
CA ALA A 861 8.09 -26.59 -3.36
C ALA A 861 7.30 -27.82 -3.83
N VAL A 862 6.35 -27.61 -4.74
CA VAL A 862 5.46 -28.64 -5.30
C VAL A 862 5.42 -28.56 -6.82
N GLU A 863 5.05 -29.68 -7.46
CA GLU A 863 4.72 -29.73 -8.89
C GLU A 863 5.85 -29.27 -9.84
N ARG A 864 7.12 -29.50 -9.49
CA ARG A 864 8.24 -29.31 -10.42
C ARG A 864 8.08 -30.27 -11.60
N THR A 865 8.01 -29.74 -12.82
CA THR A 865 7.98 -30.57 -14.03
C THR A 865 9.41 -31.01 -14.34
N ARG A 866 9.65 -32.32 -14.50
CA ARG A 866 10.99 -32.85 -14.82
C ARG A 866 11.44 -32.33 -16.19
N ARG A 867 12.75 -32.12 -16.34
CA ARG A 867 13.35 -31.70 -17.62
C ARG A 867 13.30 -32.79 -18.65
#